data_AF-A0AAE3LV90-F1
#
_entry.id   AF-A0AAE3LV90-F1
#
_cell.length_a   1.000
_cell.length_b   1.000
_cell.length_c   1.000
_cell.angle_alpha   90.00
_cell.angle_beta   90.00
_cell.angle_gamma   90.00
#
_symmetry.space_group_name_H-M   'P 1'
#
loop_
_entity.id
_entity.type
_entity.pdbx_description
1 polymer ?
#
loop_
_entity_poly.entity_id
_entity_poly.type
_entity_poly.pdbx_seq_one_letter_code
_entity_poly.pdbx_strand_id
1 'polypeptide(L)'
;MSDFPRSRSTEYPPQQGVQASNVGDPRERIRRALNLGPATSSGGILPPRNIAQVEVNTEDVLAEAVPFDIASTPASVEIPFAPQKAEESSLMETVESDVVSRSERALESKEKQTFEQWELGRLDRNLRLGESLESLERGKTLERREVREVAGALESRGWYNLFSKLQSGDDLITLLVPSGRGEGIKHMNDVLFGAQRTDQIIDRLRLLTSSRLRKIGISQIASTYKNGYARRPEDLSREEGAMEKLEQAVEDIRTEMTTFLVEESLNAMEDADTDRSQALTVFLRHLLGPSGAEVALVQRGMIRAAQQVYERALQEEAAAWQIAIAEEDPESTRAGFALQIARGRKQAAEVQMGEIQKRIREDIVAPALEDPRRGYRVTFGIAHIDTPEQEGSYVHVERAVCQSVAGAVEAREGGSFGVAWSPEIANECLVERKELQTQLEEKYLIDDQGRAYPLFGKRGDGFAELNADVIRGLRKGSLKPRADQEDIAASVNRYMRVLNVLDVIKPYTYDEVAGGTAHGGDRTLVEQVAWTRERAFALRSGKGLDSDTRASIVQELHKDGKDQACTSSVEFHRQALEMPSCTYVSLDVRDVGVELLQEFEILLQRVDRGDMTFDQAQLVAGDATTQRMRDFRSRVSEIYREKTGETQPVMLVGGDEVVLAVDGIKATDELMLALQSIQVAKKPGSSVRVVQTVVAESDRISRTSDRDEMKREHLKAKHLAEVGATVAKDIEGKLHDVEVLISALPQEERAEHVASMQALHLEHFAVRQVRGKESFELVIRDANHSVQISHESHEVALQRIEVLRALVQDRVTALQDELRKTPGVTDRNVSQALYRKHRLSPEGFQAWLQTQSV
;
A
#
# COMPACT_ATOMS: atom_id res chain seq x y z
N MET A 1 -66.00 0.47 -6.05
CA MET A 1 -65.99 0.84 -7.48
C MET A 1 -64.59 0.49 -7.98
N SER A 2 -64.39 -0.81 -8.24
CA SER A 2 -64.42 -1.49 -9.56
C SER A 2 -63.07 -1.30 -10.29
N ASP A 3 -62.13 -2.23 -10.07
CA ASP A 3 -61.88 -3.44 -10.87
C ASP A 3 -61.05 -3.14 -12.14
N PHE A 4 -59.77 -3.54 -12.10
CA PHE A 4 -58.83 -3.53 -13.22
C PHE A 4 -58.58 -4.96 -13.72
N PRO A 5 -58.67 -5.23 -15.04
CA PRO A 5 -58.51 -6.56 -15.59
C PRO A 5 -57.08 -6.90 -16.04
N ARG A 6 -56.86 -8.21 -16.17
CA ARG A 6 -55.65 -8.92 -16.59
C ARG A 6 -55.41 -8.94 -18.11
N SER A 7 -54.13 -9.14 -18.43
CA SER A 7 -53.54 -9.94 -19.53
C SER A 7 -53.57 -9.41 -20.98
N ARG A 8 -52.39 -9.42 -21.61
CA ARG A 8 -52.15 -10.09 -22.89
C ARG A 8 -50.67 -10.42 -23.09
N SER A 9 -50.46 -11.69 -23.44
CA SER A 9 -49.24 -12.33 -23.93
C SER A 9 -48.94 -11.91 -25.37
N THR A 10 -47.66 -11.78 -25.70
CA THR A 10 -47.18 -11.72 -27.09
C THR A 10 -46.24 -12.89 -27.37
N GLU A 11 -46.69 -13.73 -28.31
CA GLU A 11 -45.99 -14.86 -28.90
C GLU A 11 -44.88 -14.37 -29.85
N TYR A 12 -43.76 -15.09 -29.89
CA TYR A 12 -42.69 -14.94 -30.88
C TYR A 12 -42.97 -15.79 -32.13
N PRO A 13 -42.60 -15.34 -33.35
CA PRO A 13 -42.77 -16.11 -34.57
C PRO A 13 -41.65 -17.15 -34.79
N PRO A 14 -41.90 -18.18 -35.64
CA PRO A 14 -41.01 -19.33 -35.80
C PRO A 14 -39.83 -19.05 -36.74
N GLN A 15 -38.63 -19.47 -36.33
CA GLN A 15 -37.44 -19.48 -37.18
C GLN A 15 -37.46 -20.70 -38.11
N GLN A 16 -37.36 -20.43 -39.42
CA GLN A 16 -37.18 -21.42 -40.47
C GLN A 16 -35.73 -21.93 -40.49
N GLY A 17 -35.58 -23.24 -40.63
CA GLY A 17 -34.29 -23.93 -40.66
C GLY A 17 -33.49 -23.68 -41.93
N VAL A 18 -32.17 -23.55 -41.76
CA VAL A 18 -31.18 -23.63 -42.82
C VAL A 18 -30.47 -24.97 -42.71
N GLN A 19 -30.49 -25.71 -43.82
CA GLN A 19 -29.92 -27.04 -43.97
C GLN A 19 -28.38 -27.02 -43.90
N ALA A 20 -27.83 -27.90 -43.08
CA ALA A 20 -26.41 -28.22 -43.03
C ALA A 20 -26.02 -29.05 -44.27
N SER A 21 -24.92 -28.67 -44.91
CA SER A 21 -24.19 -29.54 -45.83
C SER A 21 -22.68 -29.43 -45.59
N ASN A 22 -22.07 -30.61 -45.42
CA ASN A 22 -20.67 -30.96 -45.68
C ASN A 22 -19.57 -30.21 -44.92
N VAL A 23 -19.17 -30.76 -43.77
CA VAL A 23 -17.78 -30.66 -43.29
C VAL A 23 -17.25 -32.07 -43.06
N GLY A 24 -16.17 -32.38 -43.77
CA GLY A 24 -15.53 -33.68 -43.82
C GLY A 24 -14.68 -34.03 -42.59
N ASP A 25 -14.30 -35.30 -42.55
CA ASP A 25 -13.61 -36.03 -41.50
C ASP A 25 -12.25 -35.38 -41.09
N PRO A 26 -12.05 -35.02 -39.80
CA PRO A 26 -10.79 -34.47 -39.28
C PRO A 26 -9.57 -35.40 -39.41
N ARG A 27 -9.76 -36.70 -39.71
CA ARG A 27 -8.68 -37.69 -39.79
C ARG A 27 -7.85 -37.62 -41.08
N GLU A 28 -8.26 -36.86 -42.09
CA GLU A 28 -7.46 -36.66 -43.32
C GLU A 28 -6.40 -35.55 -43.23
N ARG A 29 -6.52 -34.61 -42.27
CA ARG A 29 -5.52 -33.51 -42.14
C ARG A 29 -4.22 -33.95 -41.46
N ILE A 30 -4.25 -35.00 -40.65
CA ILE A 30 -3.06 -35.49 -39.92
C ILE A 30 -2.19 -36.40 -40.83
N ARG A 31 -2.73 -36.90 -41.94
CA ARG A 31 -1.98 -37.77 -42.88
C ARG A 31 -1.11 -37.05 -43.91
N ARG A 32 -1.14 -35.71 -43.99
CA ARG A 32 -0.33 -34.93 -44.96
C ARG A 32 0.89 -34.20 -44.38
N ALA A 33 1.14 -34.25 -43.07
CA ALA A 33 2.28 -33.57 -42.46
C ALA A 33 3.48 -34.50 -42.13
N LEU A 34 3.37 -35.80 -42.38
CA LEU A 34 4.43 -36.76 -42.06
C LEU A 34 4.68 -37.70 -43.25
N ASN A 35 5.68 -37.37 -44.06
CA ASN A 35 6.60 -38.36 -44.64
C ASN A 35 7.86 -37.71 -45.24
N LEU A 36 8.88 -37.67 -44.39
CA LEU A 36 10.31 -37.93 -44.57
C LEU A 36 10.88 -38.12 -45.99
N GLY A 37 12.04 -37.48 -46.23
CA GLY A 37 13.05 -37.88 -47.23
C GLY A 37 14.47 -37.48 -46.76
N PRO A 38 15.53 -38.22 -47.17
CA PRO A 38 16.61 -38.63 -46.26
C PRO A 38 17.92 -37.81 -46.35
N ALA A 39 18.80 -38.08 -45.39
CA ALA A 39 20.14 -37.52 -45.23
C ALA A 39 21.12 -37.83 -46.37
N THR A 40 21.95 -36.85 -46.76
CA THR A 40 23.28 -37.04 -47.37
C THR A 40 24.23 -35.89 -47.04
N SER A 41 25.30 -36.24 -46.32
CA SER A 41 26.73 -35.86 -46.44
C SER A 41 27.20 -34.53 -47.07
N SER A 42 28.22 -33.97 -46.37
CA SER A 42 29.49 -33.38 -46.86
C SER A 42 29.57 -31.93 -47.38
N GLY A 43 30.44 -31.13 -46.74
CA GLY A 43 31.53 -30.42 -47.41
C GLY A 43 31.46 -28.90 -47.60
N GLY A 44 32.45 -28.17 -47.04
CA GLY A 44 32.85 -26.78 -47.38
C GLY A 44 32.82 -25.85 -46.17
N ILE A 45 33.90 -25.45 -45.48
CA ILE A 45 35.16 -24.73 -45.83
C ILE A 45 34.96 -23.24 -46.22
N LEU A 46 35.24 -22.38 -45.21
CA LEU A 46 35.77 -20.99 -45.19
C LEU A 46 34.92 -19.78 -45.67
N PRO A 47 35.22 -18.52 -45.24
CA PRO A 47 35.93 -18.03 -44.03
C PRO A 47 35.21 -16.86 -43.28
N PRO A 48 35.67 -16.45 -42.08
CA PRO A 48 35.20 -15.24 -41.41
C PRO A 48 35.81 -13.96 -42.02
N ARG A 49 35.00 -12.90 -42.11
CA ARG A 49 35.43 -11.55 -42.52
C ARG A 49 36.12 -10.84 -41.37
N ASN A 50 37.36 -10.43 -41.63
CA ASN A 50 38.12 -9.43 -40.89
C ASN A 50 37.34 -8.10 -40.82
N ILE A 51 37.16 -7.57 -39.61
CA ILE A 51 36.97 -6.13 -39.39
C ILE A 51 38.15 -5.66 -38.55
N ALA A 52 38.81 -4.63 -39.09
CA ALA A 52 40.08 -4.09 -38.68
C ALA A 52 40.05 -3.54 -37.25
N GLN A 53 41.10 -3.88 -36.50
CA GLN A 53 41.56 -3.12 -35.34
C GLN A 53 42.05 -1.76 -35.84
N VAL A 54 41.46 -0.68 -35.31
CA VAL A 54 42.05 0.66 -35.33
C VAL A 54 42.64 0.86 -33.94
N GLU A 55 43.95 0.67 -33.82
CA GLU A 55 44.72 1.15 -32.68
C GLU A 55 44.79 2.67 -32.78
N VAL A 56 44.17 3.38 -31.84
CA VAL A 56 44.42 4.80 -31.61
C VAL A 56 45.35 4.92 -30.42
N ASN A 57 46.59 5.26 -30.74
CA ASN A 57 47.66 5.58 -29.81
C ASN A 57 47.27 6.87 -29.03
N THR A 58 47.09 6.75 -27.72
CA THR A 58 46.83 7.88 -26.79
C THR A 58 47.88 7.89 -25.69
N GLU A 59 49.15 7.90 -26.09
CA GLU A 59 50.24 8.42 -25.29
C GLU A 59 50.68 9.73 -25.91
N ASP A 60 50.12 10.83 -25.42
CA ASP A 60 50.77 12.14 -25.30
C ASP A 60 49.70 13.18 -24.97
N VAL A 61 49.79 13.68 -23.73
CA VAL A 61 49.18 14.88 -23.12
C VAL A 61 48.57 14.45 -21.79
N LEU A 62 49.39 14.48 -20.74
CA LEU A 62 49.04 14.81 -19.34
C LEU A 62 50.32 14.65 -18.49
N ALA A 63 51.26 15.58 -18.64
CA ALA A 63 52.36 15.78 -17.72
C ALA A 63 52.15 17.11 -17.02
N GLU A 64 51.56 17.07 -15.82
CA GLU A 64 51.81 17.96 -14.66
C GLU A 64 50.67 17.76 -13.63
N ALA A 65 50.86 16.78 -12.74
CA ALA A 65 50.14 16.73 -11.48
C ALA A 65 51.13 16.36 -10.38
N VAL A 66 51.28 17.27 -9.42
CA VAL A 66 52.14 17.18 -8.24
C VAL A 66 51.62 16.07 -7.31
N PRO A 67 52.48 15.18 -6.76
CA PRO A 67 52.03 14.19 -5.79
C PRO A 67 51.90 14.84 -4.39
N PHE A 68 50.75 14.65 -3.76
CA PHE A 68 50.54 14.94 -2.34
C PHE A 68 50.90 13.69 -1.54
N ASP A 69 51.94 13.80 -0.73
CA ASP A 69 52.51 12.73 0.09
C ASP A 69 51.82 12.73 1.47
N ILE A 70 51.13 11.64 1.83
CA ILE A 70 50.55 11.44 3.17
C ILE A 70 51.31 10.29 3.85
N ALA A 71 52.42 10.63 4.50
CA ALA A 71 53.06 9.80 5.52
C ALA A 71 53.90 10.66 6.46
N SER A 72 53.33 11.07 7.60
CA SER A 72 54.10 11.27 8.84
C SER A 72 53.16 11.48 10.03
N THR A 73 53.06 10.46 10.86
CA THR A 73 52.57 10.55 12.23
C THR A 73 53.67 11.19 13.10
N PRO A 74 53.41 12.23 13.90
CA PRO A 74 54.30 12.58 15.00
C PRO A 74 53.72 12.14 16.36
N ALA A 75 54.68 11.75 17.19
CA ALA A 75 54.60 11.25 18.55
C ALA A 75 53.67 12.02 19.51
N SER A 76 53.07 11.20 20.39
CA SER A 76 52.60 11.48 21.75
C SER A 76 53.12 12.76 22.42
N VAL A 77 52.20 13.67 22.75
CA VAL A 77 52.38 14.73 23.74
C VAL A 77 51.56 14.36 24.97
N GLU A 78 52.24 14.07 26.08
CA GLU A 78 51.62 13.95 27.40
C GLU A 78 51.24 15.35 27.90
N ILE A 79 49.96 15.56 28.22
CA ILE A 79 49.47 16.74 28.95
C ILE A 79 48.97 16.28 30.32
N PRO A 80 49.38 16.91 31.43
CA PRO A 80 49.02 16.47 32.77
C PRO A 80 47.58 16.84 33.12
N PHE A 81 46.81 15.84 33.56
CA PHE A 81 45.49 16.00 34.17
C PHE A 81 45.59 16.67 35.55
N ALA A 82 44.91 17.81 35.72
CA ALA A 82 44.50 18.32 37.03
C ALA A 82 42.96 18.28 37.10
N PRO A 83 42.34 17.81 38.20
CA PRO A 83 40.90 17.66 38.27
C PRO A 83 40.23 18.94 38.77
N GLN A 84 39.47 19.62 37.91
CA GLN A 84 38.39 20.53 38.32
C GLN A 84 37.05 19.86 37.96
N LYS A 85 36.49 19.10 38.91
CA LYS A 85 35.14 18.54 38.81
C LYS A 85 34.31 19.15 39.94
N ALA A 86 33.40 20.06 39.60
CA ALA A 86 32.11 20.21 40.29
C ALA A 86 31.16 21.22 39.62
N GLU A 87 31.63 22.23 38.86
CA GLU A 87 30.74 23.30 38.37
C GLU A 87 30.42 23.27 36.85
N GLU A 88 31.21 22.59 36.02
CA GLU A 88 30.94 22.50 34.56
C GLU A 88 29.85 21.47 34.18
N SER A 89 29.57 20.49 35.05
CA SER A 89 28.58 19.43 34.75
C SER A 89 27.14 19.94 34.70
N SER A 90 26.81 20.99 35.46
CA SER A 90 25.46 21.56 35.49
C SER A 90 25.18 22.50 34.31
N LEU A 91 26.21 23.16 33.78
CA LEU A 91 26.12 24.09 32.65
C LEU A 91 26.17 23.37 31.30
N MET A 92 26.94 22.28 31.17
CA MET A 92 26.92 21.42 29.98
C MET A 92 25.58 20.70 29.81
N GLU A 93 24.95 20.23 30.89
CA GLU A 93 23.67 19.51 30.83
C GLU A 93 22.50 20.43 30.42
N THR A 94 22.53 21.71 30.78
CA THR A 94 21.54 22.70 30.31
C THR A 94 21.77 23.10 28.84
N VAL A 95 23.03 23.28 28.43
CA VAL A 95 23.38 23.65 27.04
C VAL A 95 23.15 22.48 26.07
N GLU A 96 23.41 21.24 26.45
CA GLU A 96 23.10 20.06 25.63
C GLU A 96 21.58 19.88 25.47
N SER A 97 20.77 20.08 26.53
CA SER A 97 19.31 20.00 26.41
C SER A 97 18.71 21.10 25.51
N ASP A 98 19.29 22.31 25.54
CA ASP A 98 18.86 23.45 24.71
C ASP A 98 19.32 23.30 23.26
N VAL A 99 20.47 22.67 22.99
CA VAL A 99 20.98 22.41 21.63
C VAL A 99 20.23 21.25 20.99
N VAL A 100 19.94 20.18 21.74
CA VAL A 100 19.14 19.03 21.27
C VAL A 100 17.72 19.48 20.92
N SER A 101 17.05 20.22 21.80
CA SER A 101 15.69 20.71 21.54
C SER A 101 15.59 21.71 20.38
N ARG A 102 16.64 22.50 20.11
CA ARG A 102 16.70 23.39 18.93
C ARG A 102 16.94 22.61 17.63
N SER A 103 17.76 21.57 17.68
CA SER A 103 18.04 20.70 16.53
C SER A 103 16.81 19.89 16.13
N GLU A 104 16.09 19.31 17.09
CA GLU A 104 14.83 18.57 16.87
C GLU A 104 13.77 19.46 16.23
N ARG A 105 13.58 20.69 16.74
CA ARG A 105 12.63 21.66 16.16
C ARG A 105 13.00 22.09 14.73
N ALA A 106 14.29 22.20 14.43
CA ALA A 106 14.76 22.56 13.08
C ALA A 106 14.55 21.41 12.08
N LEU A 107 14.73 20.17 12.53
CA LEU A 107 14.50 18.95 11.75
C LEU A 107 13.02 18.74 11.45
N GLU A 108 12.16 18.80 12.46
CA GLU A 108 10.70 18.75 12.29
C GLU A 108 10.21 19.84 11.32
N SER A 109 10.79 21.04 11.39
CA SER A 109 10.45 22.14 10.48
C SER A 109 10.85 21.85 9.02
N LYS A 110 12.02 21.23 8.79
CA LYS A 110 12.51 20.90 7.43
C LYS A 110 11.69 19.76 6.83
N GLU A 111 11.37 18.73 7.61
CA GLU A 111 10.52 17.62 7.16
C GLU A 111 9.09 18.08 6.83
N LYS A 112 8.48 18.90 7.69
CA LYS A 112 7.18 19.53 7.43
C LYS A 112 7.19 20.33 6.12
N GLN A 113 8.20 21.17 5.91
CA GLN A 113 8.30 22.00 4.69
C GLN A 113 8.42 21.15 3.41
N THR A 114 9.13 20.03 3.49
CA THR A 114 9.37 19.14 2.34
C THR A 114 8.13 18.32 2.00
N PHE A 115 7.42 17.82 3.02
CA PHE A 115 6.12 17.16 2.87
C PHE A 115 5.07 18.10 2.25
N GLU A 116 4.98 19.33 2.74
CA GLU A 116 4.06 20.35 2.23
C GLU A 116 4.29 20.63 0.74
N GLN A 117 5.54 20.84 0.30
CA GLN A 117 5.87 21.10 -1.10
C GLN A 117 5.44 19.97 -2.04
N TRP A 118 5.53 18.72 -1.59
CA TRP A 118 5.14 17.56 -2.40
C TRP A 118 3.62 17.39 -2.49
N GLU A 119 2.92 17.46 -1.35
CA GLU A 119 1.46 17.40 -1.34
C GLU A 119 0.87 18.54 -2.19
N LEU A 120 1.50 19.72 -2.17
CA LEU A 120 1.19 20.82 -3.08
C LEU A 120 1.39 20.42 -4.55
N GLY A 121 2.49 19.76 -4.89
CA GLY A 121 2.74 19.28 -6.25
C GLY A 121 1.73 18.24 -6.74
N ARG A 122 1.27 17.33 -5.87
CA ARG A 122 0.19 16.36 -6.19
C ARG A 122 -1.14 17.09 -6.38
N LEU A 123 -1.48 17.97 -5.45
CA LEU A 123 -2.66 18.82 -5.52
C LEU A 123 -2.68 19.64 -6.82
N ASP A 124 -1.55 20.21 -7.22
CA ASP A 124 -1.41 20.98 -8.47
C ASP A 124 -1.60 20.14 -9.73
N ARG A 125 -1.20 18.87 -9.74
CA ARG A 125 -1.51 17.96 -10.86
C ARG A 125 -3.02 17.71 -10.95
N ASN A 126 -3.66 17.45 -9.82
CA ASN A 126 -5.11 17.23 -9.76
C ASN A 126 -5.88 18.49 -10.19
N LEU A 127 -5.47 19.67 -9.71
CA LEU A 127 -6.10 20.94 -10.08
C LEU A 127 -5.93 21.28 -11.56
N ARG A 128 -4.74 21.05 -12.15
CA ARG A 128 -4.52 21.23 -13.59
C ARG A 128 -5.38 20.29 -14.44
N LEU A 129 -5.55 19.05 -13.99
CA LEU A 129 -6.47 18.14 -14.65
C LEU A 129 -7.90 18.66 -14.55
N GLY A 130 -8.33 19.18 -13.39
CA GLY A 130 -9.61 19.86 -13.21
C GLY A 130 -9.82 21.04 -14.17
N GLU A 131 -8.80 21.90 -14.33
CA GLU A 131 -8.82 23.03 -15.29
C GLU A 131 -8.95 22.55 -16.75
N SER A 132 -8.31 21.42 -17.08
CA SER A 132 -8.46 20.77 -18.39
C SER A 132 -9.89 20.27 -18.59
N LEU A 133 -10.53 19.72 -17.55
CA LEU A 133 -11.92 19.27 -17.61
C LEU A 133 -12.90 20.43 -17.79
N GLU A 134 -12.73 21.53 -17.06
CA GLU A 134 -13.56 22.73 -17.25
C GLU A 134 -13.40 23.32 -18.66
N SER A 135 -12.17 23.32 -19.18
CA SER A 135 -11.90 23.80 -20.53
C SER A 135 -12.61 22.93 -21.57
N LEU A 136 -12.58 21.60 -21.37
CA LEU A 136 -13.30 20.65 -22.19
C LEU A 136 -14.82 20.83 -22.10
N GLU A 137 -15.36 21.02 -20.90
CA GLU A 137 -16.79 21.26 -20.64
C GLU A 137 -17.29 22.52 -21.36
N ARG A 138 -16.51 23.61 -21.29
CA ARG A 138 -16.79 24.88 -22.00
C ARG A 138 -16.60 24.77 -23.52
N GLY A 139 -16.22 23.61 -24.04
CA GLY A 139 -16.02 23.35 -25.46
C GLY A 139 -14.76 23.99 -26.03
N LYS A 140 -13.76 24.32 -25.19
CA LYS A 140 -12.46 24.76 -25.66
C LYS A 140 -11.67 23.59 -26.22
N THR A 141 -10.83 23.87 -27.21
CA THR A 141 -9.85 22.91 -27.72
C THR A 141 -8.74 22.74 -26.69
N LEU A 142 -8.50 21.50 -26.28
CA LEU A 142 -7.41 21.15 -25.38
C LEU A 142 -6.07 21.11 -26.11
N GLU A 143 -4.99 21.50 -25.44
CA GLU A 143 -3.63 21.33 -25.92
C GLU A 143 -3.24 19.84 -25.95
N ARG A 144 -2.22 19.50 -26.76
CA ARG A 144 -1.73 18.11 -26.87
C ARG A 144 -1.29 17.50 -25.54
N ARG A 145 -0.86 18.33 -24.59
CA ARG A 145 -0.53 17.88 -23.23
C ARG A 145 -1.80 17.54 -22.45
N GLU A 146 -2.76 18.45 -22.39
CA GLU A 146 -4.05 18.27 -21.71
C GLU A 146 -4.83 17.08 -22.29
N VAL A 147 -4.85 16.91 -23.62
CA VAL A 147 -5.43 15.73 -24.28
C VAL A 147 -4.81 14.43 -23.78
N ARG A 148 -3.48 14.39 -23.61
CA ARG A 148 -2.79 13.20 -23.07
C ARG A 148 -3.13 12.98 -21.61
N GLU A 149 -3.22 14.05 -20.82
CA GLU A 149 -3.57 13.98 -19.40
C GLU A 149 -5.01 13.48 -19.20
N VAL A 150 -6.00 14.05 -19.91
CA VAL A 150 -7.41 13.65 -19.84
C VAL A 150 -7.62 12.22 -20.36
N ALA A 151 -7.04 11.87 -21.52
CA ALA A 151 -7.14 10.51 -22.04
C ALA A 151 -6.43 9.48 -21.14
N GLY A 152 -5.27 9.84 -20.58
CA GLY A 152 -4.56 8.99 -19.63
C GLY A 152 -5.35 8.78 -18.34
N ALA A 153 -6.01 9.83 -17.83
CA ALA A 153 -6.89 9.74 -16.68
C ALA A 153 -8.05 8.76 -16.93
N LEU A 154 -8.73 8.85 -18.08
CA LEU A 154 -9.79 7.90 -18.46
C LEU A 154 -9.30 6.45 -18.46
N GLU A 155 -8.16 6.18 -19.11
CA GLU A 155 -7.65 4.81 -19.27
C GLU A 155 -7.02 4.22 -18.00
N SER A 156 -6.63 5.06 -17.05
CA SER A 156 -6.07 4.60 -15.77
C SER A 156 -7.12 4.08 -14.78
N ARG A 157 -8.41 4.35 -15.04
CA ARG A 157 -9.51 4.03 -14.13
C ARG A 157 -9.87 2.55 -14.15
N GLY A 158 -10.27 2.04 -12.99
CA GLY A 158 -10.96 0.76 -12.85
C GLY A 158 -10.34 -0.38 -13.65
N TRP A 159 -9.01 -0.48 -13.65
CA TRP A 159 -8.28 -1.53 -14.39
C TRP A 159 -8.57 -1.62 -15.90
N TYR A 160 -9.12 -0.57 -16.53
CA TYR A 160 -9.42 -0.52 -17.96
C TYR A 160 -8.24 -1.01 -18.82
N ASN A 161 -7.01 -0.58 -18.49
CA ASN A 161 -5.82 -1.00 -19.23
C ASN A 161 -5.60 -2.51 -19.23
N LEU A 162 -5.92 -3.22 -18.13
CA LEU A 162 -5.83 -4.68 -18.07
C LEU A 162 -6.84 -5.31 -19.03
N PHE A 163 -8.13 -4.97 -18.86
CA PHE A 163 -9.22 -5.54 -19.66
C PHE A 163 -9.14 -5.18 -21.15
N SER A 164 -8.56 -4.03 -21.49
CA SER A 164 -8.50 -3.56 -22.88
C SER A 164 -7.24 -4.01 -23.64
N LYS A 165 -6.10 -4.24 -22.96
CA LYS A 165 -4.82 -4.55 -23.63
C LYS A 165 -4.46 -6.02 -23.65
N LEU A 166 -5.06 -6.81 -22.77
CA LEU A 166 -4.86 -8.26 -22.71
C LEU A 166 -5.73 -8.98 -23.71
N GLN A 167 -5.18 -10.03 -24.30
CA GLN A 167 -5.81 -10.88 -25.29
C GLN A 167 -5.60 -12.35 -24.91
N SER A 168 -6.45 -13.22 -25.41
CA SER A 168 -6.22 -14.66 -25.30
C SER A 168 -4.88 -15.04 -25.93
N GLY A 169 -4.15 -15.95 -25.28
CA GLY A 169 -2.82 -16.38 -25.69
C GLY A 169 -1.68 -15.53 -25.08
N ASP A 170 -1.98 -14.35 -24.54
CA ASP A 170 -0.99 -13.58 -23.79
C ASP A 170 -0.68 -14.24 -22.43
N ASP A 171 0.51 -13.99 -21.91
CA ASP A 171 0.82 -14.18 -20.49
C ASP A 171 0.71 -12.84 -19.76
N LEU A 172 -0.02 -12.86 -18.64
CA LEU A 172 -0.07 -11.78 -17.67
C LEU A 172 0.99 -12.00 -16.60
N ILE A 173 1.85 -11.00 -16.42
CA ILE A 173 2.88 -10.97 -15.40
C ILE A 173 2.49 -9.93 -14.37
N THR A 174 2.34 -10.34 -13.12
CA THR A 174 2.17 -9.44 -11.98
C THR A 174 3.49 -9.32 -11.25
N LEU A 175 3.94 -8.09 -10.99
CA LEU A 175 5.12 -7.76 -10.19
C LEU A 175 4.66 -7.17 -8.86
N LEU A 176 5.14 -7.71 -7.75
CA LEU A 176 4.86 -7.23 -6.41
C LEU A 176 6.11 -6.62 -5.80
N VAL A 177 5.96 -5.42 -5.24
CA VAL A 177 7.01 -4.83 -4.42
C VAL A 177 7.04 -5.51 -3.04
N PRO A 178 8.18 -5.48 -2.33
CA PRO A 178 8.23 -5.92 -0.94
C PRO A 178 7.17 -5.22 -0.10
N SER A 179 6.43 -5.98 0.70
CA SER A 179 5.41 -5.46 1.63
C SER A 179 5.76 -5.69 3.10
N GLY A 180 6.95 -6.27 3.38
CA GLY A 180 7.44 -6.53 4.73
C GLY A 180 7.73 -5.25 5.51
N ARG A 181 7.85 -5.36 6.83
CA ARG A 181 8.02 -4.19 7.72
C ARG A 181 9.22 -3.32 7.41
N GLY A 182 10.31 -3.84 6.84
CA GLY A 182 11.51 -3.06 6.53
C GLY A 182 11.50 -2.43 5.14
N GLU A 183 11.00 -3.13 4.12
CA GLU A 183 11.11 -2.71 2.71
C GLU A 183 9.79 -2.21 2.12
N GLY A 184 8.70 -2.26 2.90
CA GLY A 184 7.41 -1.78 2.48
C GLY A 184 7.43 -0.29 2.22
N ILE A 185 6.86 0.13 1.09
CA ILE A 185 6.71 1.54 0.68
C ILE A 185 6.14 2.41 1.81
N LYS A 186 5.19 1.88 2.60
CA LYS A 186 4.65 2.61 3.75
C LYS A 186 5.69 2.85 4.84
N HIS A 187 6.52 1.87 5.17
CA HIS A 187 7.59 2.05 6.16
C HIS A 187 8.68 2.99 5.65
N MET A 188 9.03 2.87 4.37
CA MET A 188 9.90 3.81 3.66
C MET A 188 9.37 5.25 3.79
N ASN A 189 8.06 5.43 3.57
CA ASN A 189 7.40 6.73 3.69
C ASN A 189 7.37 7.26 5.12
N ASP A 190 6.85 6.46 6.05
CA ASP A 190 6.49 6.92 7.38
C ASP A 190 7.69 6.98 8.35
N VAL A 191 8.74 6.19 8.11
CA VAL A 191 9.83 5.99 9.09
C VAL A 191 11.22 6.31 8.52
N LEU A 192 11.51 5.93 7.26
CA LEU A 192 12.89 5.94 6.76
C LEU A 192 13.23 7.20 5.95
N PHE A 193 12.43 7.48 4.92
CA PHE A 193 12.79 8.41 3.85
C PHE A 193 11.88 9.62 3.77
N GLY A 194 10.64 9.53 4.28
CA GLY A 194 9.61 10.53 4.04
C GLY A 194 8.96 10.35 2.66
N ALA A 195 7.87 11.08 2.41
CA ALA A 195 7.09 10.97 1.18
C ALA A 195 7.87 11.28 -0.09
N GLN A 196 8.63 12.37 -0.11
CA GLN A 196 9.32 12.81 -1.32
C GLN A 196 10.33 11.79 -1.83
N ARG A 197 11.19 11.28 -0.95
CA ARG A 197 12.22 10.29 -1.32
C ARG A 197 11.58 8.93 -1.62
N THR A 198 10.51 8.57 -0.91
CA THR A 198 9.76 7.34 -1.22
C THR A 198 9.13 7.38 -2.61
N ASP A 199 8.64 8.54 -3.05
CA ASP A 199 8.16 8.74 -4.42
C ASP A 199 9.28 8.63 -5.45
N GLN A 200 10.47 9.17 -5.16
CA GLN A 200 11.65 8.97 -6.02
C GLN A 200 12.01 7.49 -6.14
N ILE A 201 11.92 6.73 -5.04
CA ILE A 201 12.10 5.28 -5.03
C ILE A 201 11.04 4.60 -5.92
N ILE A 202 9.77 4.98 -5.81
CA ILE A 202 8.67 4.44 -6.64
C ILE A 202 8.89 4.76 -8.12
N ASP A 203 9.24 5.99 -8.46
CA ASP A 203 9.48 6.42 -9.84
C ASP A 203 10.72 5.76 -10.43
N ARG A 204 11.79 5.61 -9.63
CA ARG A 204 12.99 4.87 -10.02
C ARG A 204 12.64 3.41 -10.31
N LEU A 205 11.88 2.76 -9.43
CA LEU A 205 11.42 1.40 -9.63
C LEU A 205 10.61 1.28 -10.92
N ARG A 206 9.62 2.15 -11.13
CA ARG A 206 8.80 2.15 -12.36
C ARG A 206 9.64 2.30 -13.62
N LEU A 207 10.60 3.23 -13.62
CA LEU A 207 11.50 3.45 -14.75
C LEU A 207 12.34 2.21 -15.03
N LEU A 208 12.94 1.63 -13.98
CA LEU A 208 13.74 0.42 -14.09
C LEU A 208 12.90 -0.74 -14.61
N THR A 209 11.76 -1.03 -14.00
CA THR A 209 10.84 -2.08 -14.44
C THR A 209 10.41 -1.90 -15.89
N SER A 210 9.92 -0.72 -16.27
CA SER A 210 9.55 -0.41 -17.66
C SER A 210 10.72 -0.66 -18.63
N SER A 211 11.93 -0.22 -18.28
CA SER A 211 13.09 -0.31 -19.15
C SER A 211 13.59 -1.75 -19.32
N ARG A 212 13.60 -2.54 -18.24
CA ARG A 212 14.12 -3.91 -18.21
C ARG A 212 13.18 -4.87 -18.92
N LEU A 213 11.87 -4.77 -18.64
CA LEU A 213 10.86 -5.59 -19.31
C LEU A 213 10.78 -5.30 -20.81
N ARG A 214 10.88 -4.03 -21.21
CA ARG A 214 10.84 -3.65 -22.63
C ARG A 214 11.99 -4.25 -23.43
N LYS A 215 13.18 -4.40 -22.83
CA LYS A 215 14.35 -5.02 -23.49
C LYS A 215 14.11 -6.49 -23.88
N ILE A 216 13.19 -7.17 -23.19
CA ILE A 216 12.83 -8.57 -23.44
C ILE A 216 11.44 -8.69 -24.09
N GLY A 217 10.93 -7.61 -24.70
CA GLY A 217 9.66 -7.61 -25.44
C GLY A 217 8.40 -7.60 -24.56
N ILE A 218 8.54 -7.44 -23.25
CA ILE A 218 7.43 -7.41 -22.30
C ILE A 218 6.95 -5.96 -22.12
N SER A 219 5.64 -5.74 -22.24
CA SER A 219 5.03 -4.41 -22.19
C SER A 219 4.30 -4.18 -20.87
N GLN A 220 4.61 -3.09 -20.19
CA GLN A 220 3.89 -2.73 -18.96
C GLN A 220 2.50 -2.20 -19.30
N ILE A 221 1.47 -2.77 -18.66
CA ILE A 221 0.05 -2.46 -18.89
C ILE A 221 -0.43 -1.39 -17.91
N ALA A 222 -0.16 -1.63 -16.63
CA ALA A 222 -0.58 -0.82 -15.51
C ALA A 222 0.46 -0.93 -14.39
N SER A 223 0.59 0.12 -13.59
CA SER A 223 1.45 0.10 -12.40
C SER A 223 0.87 1.00 -11.35
N THR A 224 0.74 0.44 -10.16
CA THR A 224 0.53 1.17 -8.92
C THR A 224 1.86 1.23 -8.17
N TYR A 225 1.88 1.83 -6.98
CA TYR A 225 3.07 1.82 -6.13
C TYR A 225 3.32 0.44 -5.47
N LYS A 226 2.34 -0.47 -5.46
CA LYS A 226 2.46 -1.83 -4.89
C LYS A 226 2.59 -2.92 -5.95
N ASN A 227 1.82 -2.80 -7.02
CA ASN A 227 1.66 -3.83 -8.04
C ASN A 227 1.99 -3.27 -9.42
N GLY A 228 2.79 -3.99 -10.19
CA GLY A 228 2.98 -3.79 -11.62
C GLY A 228 2.29 -4.91 -12.40
N TYR A 229 1.69 -4.59 -13.52
CA TYR A 229 1.12 -5.57 -14.45
C TYR A 229 1.75 -5.40 -15.81
N ALA A 230 2.18 -6.50 -16.41
CA ALA A 230 2.83 -6.52 -17.70
C ALA A 230 2.29 -7.66 -18.57
N ARG A 231 2.30 -7.43 -19.89
CA ARG A 231 1.87 -8.38 -20.90
C ARG A 231 3.11 -8.93 -21.60
N ARG A 232 3.19 -10.25 -21.69
CA ARG A 232 4.05 -10.96 -22.64
C ARG A 232 3.16 -11.57 -23.75
N PRO A 233 3.30 -11.10 -25.00
CA PRO A 233 2.56 -11.66 -26.15
C PRO A 233 2.76 -13.18 -26.34
N GLU A 234 1.79 -13.85 -26.97
CA GLU A 234 1.79 -15.31 -27.20
C GLU A 234 3.06 -15.82 -27.92
N ASP A 235 3.54 -15.07 -28.92
CA ASP A 235 4.72 -15.41 -29.72
C ASP A 235 6.00 -15.42 -28.87
N LEU A 236 6.14 -14.49 -27.94
CA LEU A 236 7.25 -14.43 -26.99
C LEU A 236 7.09 -15.42 -25.83
N SER A 237 5.86 -15.79 -25.48
CA SER A 237 5.58 -16.72 -24.39
C SER A 237 6.03 -18.15 -24.71
N ARG A 238 6.11 -18.50 -26.00
CA ARG A 238 6.61 -19.79 -26.48
C ARG A 238 8.12 -19.81 -26.75
N GLU A 239 8.82 -18.70 -26.55
CA GLU A 239 10.26 -18.62 -26.76
C GLU A 239 10.99 -19.45 -25.69
N GLU A 240 11.93 -20.29 -26.12
CA GLU A 240 12.82 -21.02 -25.21
C GLU A 240 13.65 -20.01 -24.38
N GLY A 241 13.69 -20.20 -23.05
CA GLY A 241 14.37 -19.28 -22.13
C GLY A 241 13.61 -17.97 -21.82
N ALA A 242 12.35 -17.82 -22.22
CA ALA A 242 11.56 -16.62 -21.90
C ALA A 242 11.44 -16.35 -20.39
N MET A 243 11.39 -17.42 -19.58
CA MET A 243 11.37 -17.32 -18.11
C MET A 243 12.72 -16.87 -17.55
N GLU A 244 13.82 -17.44 -18.03
CA GLU A 244 15.18 -17.08 -17.61
C GLU A 244 15.49 -15.61 -17.91
N LYS A 245 15.06 -15.12 -19.09
CA LYS A 245 15.18 -13.69 -19.44
C LYS A 245 14.39 -12.79 -18.49
N LEU A 246 13.20 -13.22 -18.07
CA LEU A 246 12.37 -12.46 -17.12
C LEU A 246 12.97 -12.47 -15.71
N GLU A 247 13.43 -13.62 -15.23
CA GLU A 247 14.14 -13.75 -13.95
C GLU A 247 15.38 -12.86 -13.93
N GLN A 248 16.18 -12.89 -14.99
CA GLN A 248 17.34 -12.01 -15.12
C GLN A 248 16.95 -10.52 -15.14
N ALA A 249 15.86 -10.16 -15.83
CA ALA A 249 15.37 -8.78 -15.83
C ALA A 249 14.92 -8.32 -14.43
N VAL A 250 14.33 -9.21 -13.63
CA VAL A 250 13.92 -8.92 -12.25
C VAL A 250 15.13 -8.87 -11.31
N GLU A 251 16.13 -9.72 -11.53
CA GLU A 251 17.39 -9.69 -10.80
C GLU A 251 18.20 -8.41 -11.05
N ASP A 252 18.22 -7.93 -12.30
CA ASP A 252 18.75 -6.62 -12.66
C ASP A 252 18.02 -5.49 -11.88
N ILE A 253 16.69 -5.58 -11.77
CA ILE A 253 15.88 -4.62 -11.00
C ILE A 253 16.23 -4.70 -9.51
N ARG A 254 16.32 -5.91 -8.93
CA ARG A 254 16.74 -6.11 -7.53
C ARG A 254 18.07 -5.43 -7.27
N THR A 255 19.07 -5.73 -8.10
CA THR A 255 20.42 -5.18 -7.95
C THR A 255 20.42 -3.66 -8.01
N GLU A 256 19.78 -3.08 -9.03
CA GLU A 256 19.77 -1.62 -9.22
C GLU A 256 18.97 -0.87 -8.16
N MET A 257 17.84 -1.44 -7.72
CA MET A 257 17.06 -0.86 -6.62
C MET A 257 17.77 -0.99 -5.28
N THR A 258 18.46 -2.10 -5.03
CA THR A 258 19.24 -2.28 -3.79
C THR A 258 20.36 -1.25 -3.72
N THR A 259 21.13 -1.08 -4.80
CA THR A 259 22.17 -0.04 -4.88
C THR A 259 21.58 1.35 -4.63
N PHE A 260 20.47 1.68 -5.29
CA PHE A 260 19.81 2.97 -5.13
C PHE A 260 19.34 3.21 -3.69
N LEU A 261 18.75 2.21 -3.04
CA LEU A 261 18.28 2.33 -1.65
C LEU A 261 19.41 2.44 -0.64
N VAL A 262 20.56 1.80 -0.89
CA VAL A 262 21.77 1.99 -0.06
C VAL A 262 22.23 3.45 -0.16
N GLU A 263 22.35 3.98 -1.37
CA GLU A 263 22.72 5.38 -1.60
C GLU A 263 21.75 6.33 -0.90
N GLU A 264 20.44 6.15 -1.10
CA GLU A 264 19.42 6.97 -0.45
C GLU A 264 19.46 6.89 1.08
N SER A 265 19.73 5.71 1.64
CA SER A 265 19.85 5.53 3.09
C SER A 265 21.05 6.28 3.65
N LEU A 266 22.21 6.16 3.00
CA LEU A 266 23.43 6.86 3.44
C LEU A 266 23.27 8.37 3.34
N ASN A 267 22.58 8.85 2.31
CA ASN A 267 22.23 10.27 2.14
C ASN A 267 21.22 10.73 3.19
N ALA A 268 20.20 9.91 3.51
CA ALA A 268 19.16 10.25 4.49
C ALA A 268 19.73 10.34 5.90
N MET A 269 20.76 9.56 6.23
CA MET A 269 21.41 9.60 7.54
C MET A 269 22.14 10.93 7.84
N GLU A 270 22.36 11.81 6.86
CA GLU A 270 23.03 13.12 7.10
C GLU A 270 22.16 14.09 7.86
N ASP A 271 20.88 14.09 7.52
CA ASP A 271 19.88 14.97 8.09
C ASP A 271 18.94 14.20 9.03
N ALA A 272 19.30 12.99 9.44
CA ALA A 272 18.46 12.18 10.32
C ALA A 272 18.74 12.51 11.79
N ASP A 273 17.68 12.61 12.59
CA ASP A 273 17.81 12.52 14.04
C ASP A 273 18.32 11.13 14.48
N THR A 274 18.53 10.97 15.78
CA THR A 274 19.06 9.72 16.35
C THR A 274 18.16 8.53 16.03
N ASP A 275 16.84 8.68 16.11
CA ASP A 275 15.88 7.60 15.95
C ASP A 275 15.77 7.17 14.49
N ARG A 276 15.68 8.13 13.56
CA ARG A 276 15.67 7.91 12.12
C ARG A 276 17.01 7.33 11.63
N SER A 277 18.14 7.77 12.18
CA SER A 277 19.46 7.20 11.89
C SER A 277 19.57 5.74 12.33
N GLN A 278 19.03 5.41 13.50
CA GLN A 278 18.92 4.01 13.97
C GLN A 278 18.00 3.19 13.07
N ALA A 279 16.84 3.74 12.67
CA ALA A 279 15.91 3.07 11.76
C ALA A 279 16.55 2.79 10.39
N LEU A 280 17.27 3.76 9.81
CA LEU A 280 18.02 3.59 8.56
C LEU A 280 19.15 2.56 8.71
N THR A 281 19.78 2.47 9.87
CA THR A 281 20.81 1.45 10.15
C THR A 281 20.20 0.05 10.21
N VAL A 282 19.05 -0.10 10.88
CA VAL A 282 18.29 -1.36 10.91
C VAL A 282 17.85 -1.74 9.49
N PHE A 283 17.39 -0.77 8.72
CA PHE A 283 17.02 -0.96 7.32
C PHE A 283 18.20 -1.45 6.47
N LEU A 284 19.37 -0.82 6.55
CA LEU A 284 20.58 -1.27 5.85
C LEU A 284 20.99 -2.69 6.26
N ARG A 285 20.91 -3.04 7.54
CA ARG A 285 21.18 -4.41 8.02
C ARG A 285 20.18 -5.43 7.49
N HIS A 286 18.93 -5.03 7.30
CA HIS A 286 17.93 -5.87 6.66
C HIS A 286 18.28 -6.09 5.18
N LEU A 287 18.55 -5.00 4.47
CA LEU A 287 18.82 -4.98 3.04
C LEU A 287 20.13 -5.71 2.66
N LEU A 288 21.19 -5.51 3.44
CA LEU A 288 22.56 -5.96 3.13
C LEU A 288 23.12 -7.04 4.05
N GLY A 289 22.43 -7.35 5.15
CA GLY A 289 23.01 -8.12 6.26
C GLY A 289 23.91 -7.27 7.16
N PRO A 290 24.33 -7.80 8.33
CA PRO A 290 25.13 -7.05 9.30
C PRO A 290 26.46 -6.54 8.72
N SER A 291 27.23 -7.42 8.07
CA SER A 291 28.55 -7.08 7.51
C SER A 291 28.44 -6.08 6.36
N GLY A 292 27.48 -6.26 5.46
CA GLY A 292 27.27 -5.33 4.34
C GLY A 292 26.86 -3.93 4.81
N ALA A 293 26.02 -3.85 5.85
CA ALA A 293 25.65 -2.57 6.46
C ALA A 293 26.85 -1.89 7.14
N GLU A 294 27.71 -2.63 7.84
CA GLU A 294 28.93 -2.08 8.43
C GLU A 294 29.87 -1.50 7.38
N VAL A 295 30.09 -2.22 6.28
CA VAL A 295 30.90 -1.72 5.15
C VAL A 295 30.28 -0.46 4.56
N ALA A 296 28.97 -0.43 4.32
CA ALA A 296 28.28 0.75 3.81
C ALA A 296 28.42 1.96 4.73
N LEU A 297 28.28 1.76 6.04
CA LEU A 297 28.42 2.82 7.04
C LEU A 297 29.86 3.37 7.12
N VAL A 298 30.87 2.50 7.01
CA VAL A 298 32.28 2.91 6.96
C VAL A 298 32.57 3.69 5.68
N GLN A 299 32.03 3.26 4.54
CA GLN A 299 32.23 3.92 3.24
C GLN A 299 31.44 5.23 3.09
N ARG A 300 30.45 5.49 3.95
CA ARG A 300 29.62 6.71 3.93
C ARG A 300 30.42 7.99 3.78
N GLY A 301 31.52 8.13 4.53
CA GLY A 301 32.36 9.33 4.48
C GLY A 301 33.00 9.56 3.10
N MET A 302 33.39 8.48 2.40
CA MET A 302 33.93 8.56 1.04
C MET A 302 32.87 8.93 0.02
N ILE A 303 31.69 8.30 0.12
CA ILE A 303 30.55 8.54 -0.78
C ILE A 303 30.14 10.02 -0.69
N ARG A 304 30.02 10.52 0.55
CA ARG A 304 29.72 11.93 0.83
C ARG A 304 30.72 12.89 0.21
N ALA A 305 32.02 12.63 0.39
CA ALA A 305 33.06 13.51 -0.12
C ALA A 305 32.97 13.64 -1.65
N ALA A 306 32.66 12.56 -2.37
CA ALA A 306 32.50 12.61 -3.82
C ALA A 306 31.20 13.27 -4.26
N GLN A 307 30.08 13.04 -3.56
CA GLN A 307 28.83 13.74 -3.85
C GLN A 307 28.98 15.26 -3.70
N GLN A 308 29.65 15.72 -2.63
CA GLN A 308 29.92 17.15 -2.44
C GLN A 308 30.78 17.74 -3.57
N VAL A 309 31.75 16.98 -4.08
CA VAL A 309 32.55 17.38 -5.25
C VAL A 309 31.67 17.47 -6.50
N TYR A 310 30.76 16.51 -6.71
CA TYR A 310 29.84 16.50 -7.85
C TYR A 310 28.83 17.65 -7.80
N GLU A 311 28.18 17.87 -6.67
CA GLU A 311 27.23 18.98 -6.48
C GLU A 311 27.90 20.34 -6.67
N ARG A 312 29.11 20.52 -6.14
CA ARG A 312 29.90 21.72 -6.36
C ARG A 312 30.21 21.93 -7.84
N ALA A 313 30.58 20.87 -8.56
CA ALA A 313 30.84 20.96 -9.99
C ALA A 313 29.58 21.34 -10.80
N LEU A 314 28.40 20.85 -10.42
CA LEU A 314 27.13 21.25 -11.02
C LEU A 314 26.81 22.74 -10.76
N GLN A 315 27.03 23.21 -9.53
CA GLN A 315 26.84 24.63 -9.18
C GLN A 315 27.80 25.53 -9.95
N GLU A 316 29.06 25.12 -10.10
CA GLU A 316 30.07 25.85 -10.88
C GLU A 316 29.69 25.90 -12.38
N GLU A 317 29.15 24.82 -12.95
CA GLU A 317 28.65 24.81 -14.34
C GLU A 317 27.44 25.74 -14.50
N ALA A 318 26.48 25.69 -13.58
CA ALA A 318 25.31 26.55 -13.62
C ALA A 318 25.69 28.05 -13.50
N ALA A 319 26.65 28.38 -12.62
CA ALA A 319 27.17 29.73 -12.49
C ALA A 319 27.90 30.19 -13.76
N ALA A 320 28.70 29.32 -14.39
CA ALA A 320 29.37 29.61 -15.65
C ALA A 320 28.37 29.88 -16.78
N TRP A 321 27.26 29.13 -16.84
CA TRP A 321 26.17 29.39 -17.77
C TRP A 321 25.49 30.74 -17.55
N GLN A 322 25.25 31.12 -16.29
CA GLN A 322 24.67 32.43 -15.98
C GLN A 322 25.58 33.58 -16.42
N ILE A 323 26.90 33.44 -16.25
CA ILE A 323 27.89 34.41 -16.74
C ILE A 323 27.86 34.47 -18.27
N ALA A 324 27.87 33.32 -18.95
CA ALA A 324 27.82 33.26 -20.42
C ALA A 324 26.54 33.89 -21.00
N ILE A 325 25.40 33.72 -20.33
CA ILE A 325 24.13 34.35 -20.70
C ILE A 325 24.20 35.87 -20.47
N ALA A 326 24.78 36.31 -19.34
CA ALA A 326 24.89 37.72 -18.99
C ALA A 326 25.85 38.51 -19.90
N GLU A 327 26.87 37.85 -20.46
CA GLU A 327 27.84 38.48 -21.37
C GLU A 327 27.30 38.65 -22.81
N GLU A 328 26.08 38.18 -23.13
CA GLU A 328 25.45 38.16 -24.48
C GLU A 328 26.30 37.51 -25.60
N ASP A 329 27.48 36.99 -25.26
CA ASP A 329 28.43 36.35 -26.15
C ASP A 329 29.01 35.11 -25.45
N PRO A 330 28.44 33.91 -25.69
CA PRO A 330 28.98 32.66 -25.15
C PRO A 330 30.39 32.34 -25.67
N GLU A 331 30.83 32.99 -26.75
CA GLU A 331 32.16 32.85 -27.35
C GLU A 331 33.17 33.86 -26.81
N SER A 332 32.74 34.78 -25.91
CA SER A 332 33.64 35.55 -25.04
C SER A 332 34.67 34.59 -24.45
N THR A 333 35.95 34.89 -24.67
CA THR A 333 37.07 33.99 -24.31
C THR A 333 37.06 33.66 -22.82
N ARG A 334 36.47 34.53 -21.99
CA ARG A 334 36.36 34.34 -20.55
C ARG A 334 35.18 33.45 -20.15
N ALA A 335 33.99 33.68 -20.69
CA ALA A 335 32.81 32.84 -20.41
C ALA A 335 32.99 31.43 -20.99
N GLY A 336 33.50 31.32 -22.22
CA GLY A 336 33.82 30.04 -22.84
C GLY A 336 34.84 29.23 -22.03
N PHE A 337 35.88 29.87 -21.52
CA PHE A 337 36.91 29.21 -20.69
C PHE A 337 36.36 28.79 -19.32
N ALA A 338 35.55 29.62 -18.66
CA ALA A 338 34.90 29.28 -17.40
C ALA A 338 33.95 28.08 -17.56
N LEU A 339 33.17 28.05 -18.65
CA LEU A 339 32.27 26.95 -18.96
C LEU A 339 33.03 25.66 -19.29
N GLN A 340 34.15 25.75 -20.02
CA GLN A 340 35.01 24.60 -20.31
C GLN A 340 35.62 24.00 -19.04
N ILE A 341 36.12 24.83 -18.12
CA ILE A 341 36.65 24.37 -16.82
C ILE A 341 35.54 23.71 -16.00
N ALA A 342 34.36 24.33 -15.90
CA ALA A 342 33.26 23.78 -15.13
C ALA A 342 32.77 22.44 -15.69
N ARG A 343 32.69 22.30 -17.02
CA ARG A 343 32.41 21.02 -17.70
C ARG A 343 33.48 19.97 -17.41
N GLY A 344 34.76 20.33 -17.46
CA GLY A 344 35.85 19.41 -17.14
C GLY A 344 35.78 18.91 -15.70
N ARG A 345 35.50 19.80 -14.73
CA ARG A 345 35.29 19.43 -13.32
C ARG A 345 34.09 18.53 -13.11
N LYS A 346 32.97 18.85 -13.78
CA LYS A 346 31.77 18.01 -13.74
C LYS A 346 32.06 16.62 -14.30
N GLN A 347 32.71 16.53 -15.46
CA GLN A 347 33.05 15.24 -16.06
C GLN A 347 33.96 14.42 -15.14
N ALA A 348 34.97 15.04 -14.51
CA ALA A 348 35.82 14.35 -13.52
C ALA A 348 35.01 13.85 -12.31
N ALA A 349 34.09 14.68 -11.81
CA ALA A 349 33.22 14.29 -10.71
C ALA A 349 32.21 13.20 -11.10
N GLU A 350 31.71 13.18 -12.34
CA GLU A 350 30.87 12.10 -12.89
C GLU A 350 31.62 10.77 -12.94
N VAL A 351 32.89 10.79 -13.37
CA VAL A 351 33.75 9.59 -13.36
C VAL A 351 33.97 9.09 -11.94
N GLN A 352 34.32 9.98 -11.01
CA GLN A 352 34.52 9.61 -9.60
C GLN A 352 33.24 9.04 -8.96
N MET A 353 32.09 9.66 -9.22
CA MET A 353 30.79 9.14 -8.76
C MET A 353 30.50 7.77 -9.38
N GLY A 354 30.77 7.58 -10.68
CA GLY A 354 30.63 6.29 -11.35
C GLY A 354 31.50 5.20 -10.73
N GLU A 355 32.74 5.50 -10.35
CA GLU A 355 33.64 4.57 -9.64
C GLU A 355 33.10 4.21 -8.26
N ILE A 356 32.54 5.17 -7.52
CA ILE A 356 31.95 4.91 -6.21
C ILE A 356 30.68 4.06 -6.33
N GLN A 357 29.80 4.37 -7.27
CA GLN A 357 28.60 3.56 -7.54
C GLN A 357 28.98 2.14 -7.94
N LYS A 358 30.04 1.99 -8.73
CA LYS A 358 30.62 0.68 -9.07
C LYS A 358 31.10 -0.05 -7.82
N ARG A 359 31.82 0.62 -6.91
CA ARG A 359 32.26 0.02 -5.63
C ARG A 359 31.11 -0.32 -4.71
N ILE A 360 30.08 0.52 -4.57
CA ILE A 360 28.87 0.17 -3.81
C ILE A 360 28.25 -1.10 -4.40
N ARG A 361 28.14 -1.17 -5.72
CA ARG A 361 27.60 -2.35 -6.39
C ARG A 361 28.47 -3.60 -6.17
N GLU A 362 29.78 -3.52 -6.38
CA GLU A 362 30.68 -4.68 -6.38
C GLU A 362 31.12 -5.10 -4.96
N ASP A 363 31.41 -4.14 -4.08
CA ASP A 363 31.98 -4.40 -2.75
C ASP A 363 30.89 -4.56 -1.66
N ILE A 364 29.71 -3.95 -1.84
CA ILE A 364 28.64 -3.93 -0.82
C ILE A 364 27.43 -4.75 -1.27
N VAL A 365 26.86 -4.42 -2.43
CA VAL A 365 25.59 -4.98 -2.87
C VAL A 365 25.76 -6.40 -3.39
N ALA A 366 26.67 -6.65 -4.32
CA ALA A 366 26.85 -7.97 -4.93
C ALA A 366 27.11 -9.08 -3.89
N PRO A 367 27.99 -8.90 -2.88
CA PRO A 367 28.18 -9.90 -1.83
C PRO A 367 26.92 -10.11 -0.98
N ALA A 368 26.16 -9.04 -0.69
CA ALA A 368 24.92 -9.16 0.05
C ALA A 368 23.85 -9.96 -0.71
N LEU A 369 23.80 -9.80 -2.03
CA LEU A 369 22.82 -10.46 -2.90
C LEU A 369 23.08 -11.95 -3.14
N GLU A 370 24.22 -12.48 -2.69
CA GLU A 370 24.48 -13.94 -2.64
C GLU A 370 23.48 -14.68 -1.74
N ASP A 371 22.96 -14.01 -0.70
CA ASP A 371 21.79 -14.51 0.05
C ASP A 371 20.51 -14.08 -0.68
N PRO A 372 19.71 -15.03 -1.21
CA PRO A 372 18.49 -14.70 -1.96
C PRO A 372 17.43 -13.98 -1.10
N ARG A 373 17.59 -13.97 0.23
CA ARG A 373 16.71 -13.25 1.16
C ARG A 373 17.07 -11.77 1.30
N ARG A 374 18.14 -11.28 0.67
CA ARG A 374 18.63 -9.91 0.76
C ARG A 374 18.33 -9.07 -0.49
N GLY A 375 18.51 -7.77 -0.34
CA GLY A 375 18.22 -6.77 -1.37
C GLY A 375 16.73 -6.45 -1.52
N TYR A 376 16.44 -5.48 -2.39
CA TYR A 376 15.08 -5.05 -2.69
C TYR A 376 14.37 -6.07 -3.60
N ARG A 377 13.58 -6.96 -3.00
CA ARG A 377 13.02 -8.14 -3.70
C ARG A 377 11.66 -7.84 -4.36
N VAL A 378 11.71 -7.45 -5.63
CA VAL A 378 10.52 -7.50 -6.49
C VAL A 378 10.27 -8.95 -6.88
N THR A 379 9.10 -9.48 -6.56
CA THR A 379 8.70 -10.81 -7.03
C THR A 379 7.69 -10.72 -8.15
N PHE A 380 7.53 -11.79 -8.90
CA PHE A 380 6.54 -11.87 -9.95
C PHE A 380 5.80 -13.20 -9.98
N GLY A 381 4.61 -13.16 -10.56
CA GLY A 381 3.86 -14.35 -10.90
C GLY A 381 3.33 -14.23 -12.30
N ILE A 382 3.09 -15.39 -12.93
CA ILE A 382 2.65 -15.47 -14.32
C ILE A 382 1.42 -16.33 -14.40
N ALA A 383 0.45 -15.88 -15.19
CA ALA A 383 -0.70 -16.66 -15.60
C ALA A 383 -0.94 -16.50 -17.10
N HIS A 384 -1.27 -17.62 -17.74
CA HIS A 384 -1.68 -17.62 -19.13
C HIS A 384 -3.13 -17.16 -19.26
N ILE A 385 -3.43 -16.38 -20.30
CA ILE A 385 -4.79 -15.94 -20.58
C ILE A 385 -5.46 -16.94 -21.53
N ASP A 386 -6.28 -17.80 -20.94
CA ASP A 386 -7.05 -18.80 -21.67
C ASP A 386 -7.98 -18.18 -22.72
N THR A 387 -8.46 -19.03 -23.64
CA THR A 387 -9.47 -18.63 -24.61
C THR A 387 -10.79 -18.29 -23.92
N PRO A 388 -11.41 -17.13 -24.24
CA PRO A 388 -12.69 -16.78 -23.63
C PRO A 388 -13.74 -17.81 -24.03
N GLU A 389 -14.35 -18.46 -23.03
CA GLU A 389 -15.46 -19.38 -23.23
C GLU A 389 -16.72 -18.66 -23.74
N GLN A 390 -16.81 -17.34 -23.51
CA GLN A 390 -17.91 -16.46 -23.93
C GLN A 390 -17.39 -15.09 -24.41
N GLU A 391 -17.87 -14.65 -25.58
CA GLU A 391 -17.55 -13.33 -26.14
C GLU A 391 -18.09 -12.23 -25.22
N GLY A 392 -17.21 -11.32 -24.76
CA GLY A 392 -17.56 -10.22 -23.84
C GLY A 392 -17.31 -10.49 -22.35
N SER A 393 -17.02 -11.72 -21.90
CA SER A 393 -16.68 -11.94 -20.49
C SER A 393 -15.22 -11.57 -20.19
N TYR A 394 -14.96 -10.76 -19.15
CA TYR A 394 -13.60 -10.47 -18.68
C TYR A 394 -13.09 -11.46 -17.63
N VAL A 395 -13.85 -12.53 -17.35
CA VAL A 395 -13.52 -13.52 -16.31
C VAL A 395 -12.17 -14.20 -16.54
N HIS A 396 -11.80 -14.44 -17.79
CA HIS A 396 -10.50 -15.02 -18.14
C HIS A 396 -9.32 -14.09 -17.81
N VAL A 397 -9.48 -12.77 -18.00
CA VAL A 397 -8.51 -11.77 -17.57
C VAL A 397 -8.43 -11.71 -16.05
N GLU A 398 -9.58 -11.66 -15.36
CA GLU A 398 -9.64 -11.62 -13.90
C GLU A 398 -9.03 -12.89 -13.27
N ARG A 399 -9.29 -14.06 -13.84
CA ARG A 399 -8.66 -15.32 -13.44
C ARG A 399 -7.14 -15.23 -13.56
N ALA A 400 -6.63 -14.77 -14.70
CA ALA A 400 -5.19 -14.61 -14.89
C ALA A 400 -4.59 -13.57 -13.91
N VAL A 401 -5.31 -12.48 -13.59
CA VAL A 401 -4.87 -11.53 -12.56
C VAL A 401 -4.78 -12.24 -11.21
N CYS A 402 -5.80 -12.98 -10.79
CA CYS A 402 -5.81 -13.68 -9.52
C CYS A 402 -4.67 -14.70 -9.42
N GLN A 403 -4.48 -15.51 -10.47
CA GLN A 403 -3.45 -16.54 -10.53
C GLN A 403 -2.04 -15.92 -10.57
N SER A 404 -1.83 -14.86 -11.37
CA SER A 404 -0.51 -14.19 -11.42
C SER A 404 -0.18 -13.47 -10.11
N VAL A 405 -1.16 -12.89 -9.41
CA VAL A 405 -0.96 -12.32 -8.06
C VAL A 405 -0.63 -13.43 -7.06
N ALA A 406 -1.39 -14.53 -7.05
CA ALA A 406 -1.14 -15.66 -6.18
C ALA A 406 0.26 -16.26 -6.40
N GLY A 407 0.69 -16.42 -7.65
CA GLY A 407 2.06 -16.81 -7.98
C GLY A 407 3.10 -15.82 -7.46
N ALA A 408 2.86 -14.52 -7.57
CA ALA A 408 3.80 -13.52 -7.05
C ALA A 408 3.89 -13.53 -5.50
N VAL A 409 2.79 -13.84 -4.82
CA VAL A 409 2.75 -14.06 -3.37
C VAL A 409 3.55 -15.31 -3.00
N GLU A 410 3.32 -16.43 -3.67
CA GLU A 410 4.07 -17.66 -3.43
C GLU A 410 5.57 -17.49 -3.71
N ALA A 411 5.95 -16.78 -4.78
CA ALA A 411 7.35 -16.47 -5.06
C ALA A 411 8.00 -15.71 -3.89
N ARG A 412 7.27 -14.72 -3.33
CA ARG A 412 7.73 -13.93 -2.19
C ARG A 412 7.97 -14.79 -0.96
N GLU A 413 7.01 -15.65 -0.63
CA GLU A 413 7.07 -16.50 0.57
C GLU A 413 8.04 -17.68 0.42
N GLY A 414 8.12 -18.28 -0.77
CA GLY A 414 9.03 -19.37 -1.12
C GLY A 414 10.48 -18.94 -1.33
N GLY A 415 10.76 -17.63 -1.36
CA GLY A 415 12.12 -17.12 -1.52
C GLY A 415 12.62 -17.11 -2.97
N SER A 416 11.75 -17.27 -3.96
CA SER A 416 12.09 -17.15 -5.38
C SER A 416 11.83 -15.72 -5.92
N PHE A 417 12.22 -15.47 -7.17
CA PHE A 417 11.81 -14.25 -7.89
C PHE A 417 10.45 -14.41 -8.56
N GLY A 418 10.19 -15.60 -9.09
CA GLY A 418 9.06 -15.88 -9.96
C GLY A 418 8.42 -17.21 -9.65
N VAL A 419 7.09 -17.28 -9.77
CA VAL A 419 6.34 -18.54 -9.77
C VAL A 419 5.23 -18.47 -10.81
N ALA A 420 5.19 -19.42 -11.73
CA ALA A 420 4.03 -19.64 -12.59
C ALA A 420 2.96 -20.37 -11.76
N TRP A 421 1.76 -19.80 -11.69
CA TRP A 421 0.70 -20.41 -10.90
C TRP A 421 0.22 -21.73 -11.51
N SER A 422 0.02 -22.75 -10.68
CA SER A 422 -0.43 -24.07 -11.13
C SER A 422 -1.40 -24.73 -10.14
N PRO A 423 -2.21 -25.71 -10.58
CA PRO A 423 -3.06 -26.50 -9.67
C PRO A 423 -2.29 -27.22 -8.57
N GLU A 424 -1.04 -27.62 -8.83
CA GLU A 424 -0.17 -28.27 -7.84
C GLU A 424 0.17 -27.30 -6.71
N ILE A 425 0.55 -26.05 -7.04
CA ILE A 425 0.82 -25.00 -6.05
C ILE A 425 -0.43 -24.69 -5.23
N ALA A 426 -1.60 -24.60 -5.88
CA ALA A 426 -2.87 -24.41 -5.18
C ALA A 426 -3.13 -25.53 -4.17
N ASN A 427 -2.86 -26.78 -4.55
CA ASN A 427 -3.01 -27.93 -3.67
C ASN A 427 -1.98 -27.93 -2.53
N GLU A 428 -0.72 -27.56 -2.78
CA GLU A 428 0.30 -27.38 -1.74
C GLU A 428 -0.13 -26.35 -0.70
N CYS A 429 -0.69 -25.21 -1.15
CA CYS A 429 -1.25 -24.18 -0.26
C CYS A 429 -2.38 -24.74 0.61
N LEU A 430 -3.32 -25.50 0.03
CA LEU A 430 -4.44 -26.11 0.77
C LEU A 430 -3.96 -27.14 1.80
N VAL A 431 -2.97 -27.96 1.44
CA VAL A 431 -2.35 -28.94 2.35
C VAL A 431 -1.67 -28.22 3.51
N GLU A 432 -0.80 -27.24 3.22
CA GLU A 432 -0.11 -26.47 4.25
C GLU A 432 -1.11 -25.76 5.19
N ARG A 433 -2.14 -25.12 4.62
CA ARG A 433 -3.21 -24.49 5.39
C ARG A 433 -3.86 -25.48 6.36
N LYS A 434 -4.22 -26.68 5.89
CA LYS A 434 -4.88 -27.70 6.71
C LYS A 434 -3.97 -28.25 7.79
N GLU A 435 -2.70 -28.46 7.50
CA GLU A 435 -1.68 -28.89 8.47
C GLU A 435 -1.49 -27.83 9.56
N LEU A 436 -1.31 -26.56 9.18
CA LEU A 436 -1.20 -25.45 10.11
C LEU A 436 -2.46 -25.28 10.95
N GLN A 437 -3.65 -25.38 10.34
CA GLN A 437 -4.91 -25.34 11.06
C GLN A 437 -4.97 -26.45 12.12
N THR A 438 -4.64 -27.69 11.75
CA THR A 438 -4.63 -28.84 12.67
C THR A 438 -3.59 -28.65 13.79
N GLN A 439 -2.41 -28.11 13.45
CA GLN A 439 -1.35 -27.81 14.42
C GLN A 439 -1.80 -26.74 15.43
N LEU A 440 -2.59 -25.78 14.99
CA LEU A 440 -3.01 -24.62 15.76
C LEU A 440 -4.39 -24.80 16.41
N GLU A 441 -5.14 -25.84 16.05
CA GLU A 441 -6.45 -26.14 16.62
C GLU A 441 -6.34 -26.33 18.13
N GLU A 442 -7.32 -25.80 18.87
CA GLU A 442 -7.40 -25.83 20.33
C GLU A 442 -6.25 -25.12 21.10
N LYS A 443 -5.29 -24.50 20.39
CA LYS A 443 -4.20 -23.72 20.99
C LYS A 443 -4.61 -22.29 21.32
N TYR A 444 -3.77 -21.68 22.16
CA TYR A 444 -3.88 -20.30 22.59
C TYR A 444 -2.57 -19.58 22.36
N LEU A 445 -2.67 -18.32 21.97
CA LEU A 445 -1.56 -17.38 22.02
C LEU A 445 -1.68 -16.55 23.29
N ILE A 446 -0.57 -16.38 24.00
CA ILE A 446 -0.47 -15.59 25.22
C ILE A 446 0.50 -14.45 24.94
N ASP A 447 0.05 -13.22 25.18
CA ASP A 447 0.89 -12.04 25.00
C ASP A 447 1.82 -11.78 26.19
N ASP A 448 2.69 -10.78 26.05
CA ASP A 448 3.63 -10.31 27.07
C ASP A 448 2.95 -9.74 28.33
N GLN A 449 1.65 -9.43 28.26
CA GLN A 449 0.81 -9.03 29.39
C GLN A 449 0.08 -10.23 30.03
N GLY A 450 0.30 -11.45 29.53
CA GLY A 450 -0.31 -12.66 30.03
C GLY A 450 -1.79 -12.82 29.65
N ARG A 451 -2.28 -12.12 28.61
CA ARG A 451 -3.65 -12.32 28.09
C ARG A 451 -3.68 -13.50 27.12
N ALA A 452 -4.66 -14.38 27.27
CA ALA A 452 -4.79 -15.59 26.45
C ALA A 452 -5.87 -15.44 25.38
N TYR A 453 -5.50 -15.70 24.12
CA TYR A 453 -6.36 -15.62 22.95
C TYR A 453 -6.52 -17.02 22.34
N PRO A 454 -7.74 -17.57 22.25
CA PRO A 454 -7.94 -18.80 21.48
C PRO A 454 -7.59 -18.52 20.02
N LEU A 455 -6.88 -19.44 19.36
CA LEU A 455 -6.52 -19.23 17.96
C LEU A 455 -7.73 -19.35 17.04
N PHE A 456 -8.55 -20.38 17.23
CA PHE A 456 -9.74 -20.63 16.41
C PHE A 456 -11.03 -20.63 17.22
N GLY A 457 -12.09 -20.06 16.64
CA GLY A 457 -13.49 -20.28 17.03
C GLY A 457 -14.20 -21.21 16.04
N LYS A 458 -15.39 -21.70 16.41
CA LYS A 458 -16.29 -22.38 15.47
C LYS A 458 -17.49 -21.48 15.20
N ARG A 459 -17.80 -21.27 13.93
CA ARG A 459 -19.02 -20.58 13.49
C ARG A 459 -20.24 -21.50 13.60
N GLY A 460 -21.43 -20.91 13.56
CA GLY A 460 -22.70 -21.66 13.62
C GLY A 460 -22.91 -22.64 12.46
N ASP A 461 -22.19 -22.47 11.36
CA ASP A 461 -22.15 -23.36 10.18
C ASP A 461 -21.04 -24.43 10.27
N GLY A 462 -20.31 -24.47 11.39
CA GLY A 462 -19.28 -25.46 11.67
C GLY A 462 -17.92 -25.21 11.01
N PHE A 463 -17.72 -24.08 10.32
CA PHE A 463 -16.39 -23.68 9.86
C PHE A 463 -15.54 -23.19 11.04
N ALA A 464 -14.25 -23.48 11.01
CA ALA A 464 -13.31 -22.83 11.91
C ALA A 464 -13.06 -21.41 11.43
N GLU A 465 -12.80 -20.50 12.36
CA GLU A 465 -12.50 -19.11 12.05
C GLU A 465 -11.38 -18.64 12.98
N LEU A 466 -10.30 -18.15 12.38
CA LEU A 466 -9.18 -17.56 13.10
C LEU A 466 -9.67 -16.33 13.86
N ASN A 467 -9.24 -16.23 15.12
CA ASN A 467 -9.67 -15.19 16.03
C ASN A 467 -9.27 -13.80 15.51
N ALA A 468 -10.26 -12.89 15.41
CA ALA A 468 -10.08 -11.55 14.88
C ALA A 468 -9.03 -10.72 15.65
N ASP A 469 -8.94 -10.88 16.98
CA ASP A 469 -7.99 -10.16 17.81
C ASP A 469 -6.55 -10.67 17.59
N VAL A 470 -6.39 -11.98 17.36
CA VAL A 470 -5.12 -12.59 16.96
C VAL A 470 -4.67 -12.05 15.60
N ILE A 471 -5.57 -12.03 14.61
CA ILE A 471 -5.29 -11.46 13.28
C ILE A 471 -4.88 -10.00 13.41
N ARG A 472 -5.68 -9.19 14.10
CA ARG A 472 -5.45 -7.74 14.30
C ARG A 472 -4.11 -7.50 14.97
N GLY A 473 -3.87 -8.21 16.06
CA GLY A 473 -2.69 -8.07 16.90
C GLY A 473 -1.39 -8.45 16.20
N LEU A 474 -1.36 -9.60 15.51
CA LEU A 474 -0.17 -10.07 14.80
C LEU A 474 0.14 -9.21 13.57
N ARG A 475 -0.87 -8.86 12.76
CA ARG A 475 -0.68 -8.00 11.57
C ARG A 475 -0.11 -6.64 11.93
N LYS A 476 -0.66 -6.00 12.97
CA LYS A 476 -0.20 -4.68 13.45
C LYS A 476 1.06 -4.78 14.31
N GLY A 477 1.41 -5.96 14.82
CA GLY A 477 2.54 -6.15 15.73
C GLY A 477 2.30 -5.68 17.15
N SER A 478 1.06 -5.36 17.49
CA SER A 478 0.67 -4.99 18.84
C SER A 478 0.57 -6.22 19.75
N LEU A 479 0.36 -7.42 19.19
CA LEU A 479 0.40 -8.67 19.94
C LEU A 479 1.83 -9.21 19.97
N LYS A 480 2.52 -8.99 21.09
CA LYS A 480 3.85 -9.54 21.36
C LYS A 480 3.68 -10.88 22.07
N PRO A 481 3.93 -12.02 21.41
CA PRO A 481 3.80 -13.32 22.06
C PRO A 481 4.85 -13.46 23.16
N ARG A 482 4.56 -14.30 24.16
CA ARG A 482 5.61 -14.75 25.09
C ARG A 482 6.75 -15.42 24.33
N ALA A 483 7.97 -15.31 24.87
CA ALA A 483 9.18 -15.90 24.27
C ALA A 483 9.05 -17.41 24.02
N ASP A 484 8.31 -18.15 24.87
CA ASP A 484 8.06 -19.59 24.72
C ASP A 484 6.94 -19.93 23.71
N GLN A 485 6.32 -18.93 23.08
CA GLN A 485 5.26 -19.07 22.08
C GLN A 485 5.57 -18.36 20.75
N GLU A 486 6.82 -17.95 20.53
CA GLU A 486 7.26 -17.35 19.26
C GLU A 486 6.98 -18.28 18.08
N ASP A 487 7.18 -19.60 18.24
CA ASP A 487 6.87 -20.59 17.21
C ASP A 487 5.38 -20.67 16.88
N ILE A 488 4.50 -20.52 17.88
CA ILE A 488 3.05 -20.50 17.66
C ILE A 488 2.67 -19.25 16.88
N ALA A 489 3.18 -18.08 17.26
CA ALA A 489 2.95 -16.84 16.53
C ALA A 489 3.51 -16.92 15.09
N ALA A 490 4.67 -17.55 14.90
CA ALA A 490 5.24 -17.80 13.58
C ALA A 490 4.34 -18.71 12.73
N SER A 491 3.81 -19.80 13.30
CA SER A 491 2.83 -20.66 12.64
C SER A 491 1.53 -19.93 12.29
N VAL A 492 1.01 -19.07 13.17
CA VAL A 492 -0.19 -18.26 12.86
C VAL A 492 0.10 -17.24 11.76
N ASN A 493 1.25 -16.58 11.78
CA ASN A 493 1.67 -15.69 10.70
C ASN A 493 1.84 -16.44 9.38
N ARG A 494 2.39 -17.68 9.41
CA ARG A 494 2.45 -18.56 8.25
C ARG A 494 1.04 -18.93 7.75
N TYR A 495 0.13 -19.25 8.66
CA TYR A 495 -1.27 -19.55 8.33
C TYR A 495 -1.95 -18.37 7.64
N MET A 496 -1.86 -17.16 8.20
CA MET A 496 -2.42 -15.94 7.57
C MET A 496 -1.79 -15.65 6.21
N ARG A 497 -0.49 -15.95 6.02
CA ARG A 497 0.18 -15.80 4.72
C ARG A 497 -0.40 -16.74 3.67
N VAL A 498 -0.63 -18.00 4.02
CA VAL A 498 -1.28 -18.97 3.12
C VAL A 498 -2.70 -18.53 2.76
N LEU A 499 -3.46 -17.94 3.69
CA LEU A 499 -4.78 -17.39 3.38
C LEU A 499 -4.72 -16.24 2.36
N ASN A 500 -3.66 -15.42 2.39
CA ASN A 500 -3.47 -14.30 1.46
C ASN A 500 -3.17 -14.73 0.01
N VAL A 501 -3.13 -16.02 -0.28
CA VAL A 501 -3.14 -16.52 -1.67
C VAL A 501 -4.38 -16.07 -2.45
N LEU A 502 -5.47 -15.74 -1.71
CA LEU A 502 -6.69 -15.14 -2.25
C LEU A 502 -6.72 -13.61 -2.16
N ASP A 503 -5.70 -12.94 -1.59
CA ASP A 503 -5.63 -11.48 -1.42
C ASP A 503 -5.33 -10.76 -2.73
N VAL A 504 -6.30 -10.84 -3.63
CA VAL A 504 -6.31 -10.15 -4.92
C VAL A 504 -7.12 -8.87 -4.72
N ILE A 505 -6.47 -7.72 -4.83
CA ILE A 505 -7.18 -6.44 -4.77
C ILE A 505 -8.01 -6.29 -6.04
N LYS A 506 -9.33 -6.47 -5.96
CA LYS A 506 -10.22 -6.33 -7.13
C LYS A 506 -11.00 -5.02 -7.09
N PRO A 507 -11.06 -4.26 -8.21
CA PRO A 507 -11.94 -3.10 -8.29
C PRO A 507 -13.40 -3.46 -8.62
N TYR A 508 -13.64 -4.69 -9.10
CA TYR A 508 -14.95 -5.19 -9.49
C TYR A 508 -15.21 -6.55 -8.87
N THR A 509 -16.48 -6.86 -8.64
CA THR A 509 -16.92 -8.17 -8.18
C THR A 509 -16.95 -9.19 -9.32
N TYR A 510 -17.00 -10.48 -8.99
CA TYR A 510 -17.12 -11.52 -10.01
C TYR A 510 -18.34 -11.32 -10.92
N ASP A 511 -19.48 -10.93 -10.36
CA ASP A 511 -20.72 -10.70 -11.11
C ASP A 511 -20.54 -9.58 -12.17
N GLU A 512 -19.89 -8.47 -11.81
CA GLU A 512 -19.61 -7.35 -12.72
C GLU A 512 -18.70 -7.77 -13.89
N VAL A 513 -17.68 -8.57 -13.58
CA VAL A 513 -16.75 -9.11 -14.58
C VAL A 513 -17.41 -10.15 -15.48
N ALA A 514 -18.40 -10.88 -14.96
CA ALA A 514 -19.20 -11.86 -15.68
C ALA A 514 -20.30 -11.24 -16.57
N GLY A 515 -20.39 -9.90 -16.64
CA GLY A 515 -21.37 -9.18 -17.45
C GLY A 515 -22.55 -8.62 -16.66
N GLY A 516 -22.53 -8.73 -15.34
CA GLY A 516 -23.41 -8.00 -14.44
C GLY A 516 -23.23 -6.49 -14.57
N THR A 517 -24.25 -5.74 -14.17
CA THR A 517 -24.17 -4.28 -14.09
C THR A 517 -23.22 -3.86 -12.98
N ALA A 518 -22.34 -2.89 -13.27
CA ALA A 518 -21.51 -2.31 -12.24
C ALA A 518 -22.39 -1.74 -11.12
N HIS A 519 -22.02 -1.97 -9.86
CA HIS A 519 -22.77 -1.51 -8.72
C HIS A 519 -22.95 0.01 -8.80
N GLY A 520 -24.21 0.46 -8.85
CA GLY A 520 -24.56 1.87 -8.98
C GLY A 520 -24.59 2.44 -10.42
N GLY A 521 -24.51 1.61 -11.47
CA GLY A 521 -24.52 2.07 -12.86
C GLY A 521 -25.38 1.24 -13.82
N ASP A 522 -25.79 1.87 -14.93
CA ASP A 522 -26.62 1.25 -15.99
C ASP A 522 -25.81 0.50 -17.06
N ARG A 523 -24.48 0.46 -16.94
CA ARG A 523 -23.57 -0.18 -17.93
C ARG A 523 -22.88 -1.40 -17.33
N THR A 524 -22.76 -2.45 -18.14
CA THR A 524 -21.87 -3.58 -17.88
C THR A 524 -20.39 -3.14 -17.98
N LEU A 525 -19.49 -3.89 -17.37
CA LEU A 525 -18.04 -3.61 -17.48
C LEU A 525 -17.56 -3.57 -18.94
N VAL A 526 -18.11 -4.44 -19.79
CA VAL A 526 -17.80 -4.51 -21.24
C VAL A 526 -18.12 -3.20 -21.93
N GLU A 527 -19.32 -2.68 -21.69
CA GLU A 527 -19.76 -1.41 -22.25
C GLU A 527 -18.92 -0.25 -21.72
N GLN A 528 -18.54 -0.27 -20.44
CA GLN A 528 -17.65 0.75 -19.86
C GLN A 528 -16.27 0.74 -20.51
N VAL A 529 -15.69 -0.44 -20.77
CA VAL A 529 -14.38 -0.56 -21.45
C VAL A 529 -14.51 -0.09 -22.90
N ALA A 530 -15.51 -0.54 -23.64
CA ALA A 530 -15.74 -0.11 -25.02
C ALA A 530 -15.93 1.43 -25.11
N TRP A 531 -16.76 1.98 -24.23
CA TRP A 531 -17.01 3.42 -24.14
C TRP A 531 -15.71 4.19 -23.86
N THR A 532 -14.93 3.76 -22.87
CA THR A 532 -13.67 4.44 -22.49
C THR A 532 -12.68 4.47 -23.66
N ARG A 533 -12.54 3.34 -24.38
CA ARG A 533 -11.66 3.22 -25.55
C ARG A 533 -12.06 4.22 -26.64
N GLU A 534 -13.34 4.26 -26.98
CA GLU A 534 -13.87 5.15 -28.01
C GLU A 534 -13.58 6.61 -27.68
N ARG A 535 -13.87 7.02 -26.43
CA ARG A 535 -13.69 8.41 -26.00
C ARG A 535 -12.22 8.82 -25.90
N ALA A 536 -11.35 7.96 -25.38
CA ALA A 536 -9.92 8.21 -25.33
C ALA A 536 -9.32 8.32 -26.75
N PHE A 537 -9.77 7.50 -27.69
CA PHE A 537 -9.37 7.60 -29.10
C PHE A 537 -9.86 8.90 -29.73
N ALA A 538 -11.13 9.26 -29.51
CA ALA A 538 -11.71 10.49 -30.04
C ALA A 538 -10.92 11.73 -29.55
N LEU A 539 -10.62 11.82 -28.25
CA LEU A 539 -9.77 12.86 -27.67
C LEU A 539 -8.41 12.98 -28.37
N ARG A 540 -7.70 11.86 -28.55
CA ARG A 540 -6.37 11.84 -29.18
C ARG A 540 -6.38 12.18 -30.65
N SER A 541 -7.46 11.83 -31.35
CA SER A 541 -7.59 12.08 -32.79
C SER A 541 -7.67 13.57 -33.13
N GLY A 542 -7.97 14.43 -32.15
CA GLY A 542 -8.14 15.87 -32.35
C GLY A 542 -9.35 16.23 -33.23
N LYS A 543 -10.20 15.25 -33.58
CA LYS A 543 -11.50 15.51 -34.21
C LYS A 543 -12.35 16.26 -33.19
N GLY A 544 -12.99 17.35 -33.62
CA GLY A 544 -13.85 18.16 -32.74
C GLY A 544 -14.89 17.26 -32.06
N LEU A 545 -14.80 17.15 -30.74
CA LEU A 545 -15.77 16.41 -29.94
C LEU A 545 -17.06 17.23 -29.88
N ASP A 546 -18.20 16.61 -30.16
CA ASP A 546 -19.50 17.25 -29.95
C ASP A 546 -19.76 17.53 -28.46
N SER A 547 -20.75 18.36 -28.16
CA SER A 547 -21.09 18.77 -26.79
C SER A 547 -21.36 17.59 -25.86
N ASP A 548 -22.08 16.59 -26.36
CA ASP A 548 -22.59 15.47 -25.57
C ASP A 548 -21.44 14.52 -25.22
N THR A 549 -20.54 14.30 -26.18
CA THR A 549 -19.29 13.57 -25.99
C THR A 549 -18.42 14.24 -24.93
N ARG A 550 -18.22 15.56 -25.00
CA ARG A 550 -17.44 16.31 -24.00
C ARG A 550 -18.07 16.21 -22.62
N ALA A 551 -19.37 16.46 -22.51
CA ALA A 551 -20.11 16.36 -21.26
C ALA A 551 -19.98 14.95 -20.65
N SER A 552 -20.09 13.90 -21.47
CA SER A 552 -19.98 12.51 -21.00
C SER A 552 -18.58 12.17 -20.46
N ILE A 553 -17.51 12.68 -21.09
CA ILE A 553 -16.12 12.48 -20.62
C ILE A 553 -15.91 13.18 -19.28
N VAL A 554 -16.34 14.44 -19.20
CA VAL A 554 -16.22 15.27 -18.00
C VAL A 554 -16.98 14.64 -16.84
N GLN A 555 -18.24 14.24 -17.07
CA GLN A 555 -19.07 13.58 -16.06
C GLN A 555 -18.43 12.30 -15.51
N GLU A 556 -17.80 11.48 -16.36
CA GLU A 556 -17.14 10.25 -15.92
C GLU A 556 -15.89 10.55 -15.08
N LEU A 557 -15.10 11.55 -15.45
CA LEU A 557 -13.89 11.93 -14.73
C LEU A 557 -14.15 12.67 -13.40
N HIS A 558 -15.35 13.22 -13.20
CA HIS A 558 -15.77 13.74 -11.92
C HIS A 558 -16.07 12.65 -10.88
N LYS A 559 -16.36 11.42 -11.31
CA LYS A 559 -16.67 10.28 -10.42
C LYS A 559 -15.43 9.48 -10.05
N ASP A 560 -15.44 8.65 -9.02
CA ASP A 560 -14.37 7.67 -8.79
C ASP A 560 -14.50 6.46 -9.73
N GLY A 561 -13.37 5.90 -10.17
CA GLY A 561 -13.35 4.82 -11.15
C GLY A 561 -13.76 3.46 -10.60
N LYS A 562 -13.70 3.26 -9.28
CA LYS A 562 -14.08 2.01 -8.60
C LYS A 562 -15.48 2.10 -7.97
N ASP A 563 -15.96 3.31 -7.75
CA ASP A 563 -17.22 3.59 -7.10
C ASP A 563 -17.84 4.87 -7.67
N GLN A 564 -18.73 4.72 -8.65
CA GLN A 564 -19.30 5.85 -9.38
C GLN A 564 -20.23 6.74 -8.52
N ALA A 565 -20.58 6.31 -7.31
CA ALA A 565 -21.30 7.14 -6.35
C ALA A 565 -20.39 8.20 -5.69
N CYS A 566 -19.07 8.04 -5.80
CA CYS A 566 -18.07 8.86 -5.14
C CYS A 566 -17.43 9.86 -6.11
N THR A 567 -16.86 10.95 -5.59
CA THR A 567 -16.14 11.93 -6.42
C THR A 567 -14.71 11.47 -6.69
N SER A 568 -14.16 11.82 -7.85
CA SER A 568 -12.74 11.59 -8.14
C SER A 568 -11.85 12.44 -7.22
N SER A 569 -10.60 12.02 -7.02
CA SER A 569 -9.63 12.83 -6.27
C SER A 569 -9.43 14.24 -6.87
N VAL A 570 -9.50 14.36 -8.20
CA VAL A 570 -9.47 15.64 -8.91
C VAL A 570 -10.61 16.53 -8.46
N GLU A 571 -11.82 16.00 -8.51
CA GLU A 571 -13.03 16.75 -8.21
C GLU A 571 -13.15 17.08 -6.73
N PHE A 572 -12.78 16.14 -5.86
CA PHE A 572 -12.73 16.35 -4.43
C PHE A 572 -11.87 17.56 -4.06
N HIS A 573 -10.63 17.62 -4.55
CA HIS A 573 -9.72 18.72 -4.22
C HIS A 573 -10.16 20.04 -4.84
N ARG A 574 -10.67 20.03 -6.07
CA ARG A 574 -11.17 21.21 -6.76
C ARG A 574 -12.32 21.83 -5.98
N GLN A 575 -13.37 21.06 -5.68
CA GLN A 575 -14.54 21.54 -4.95
C GLN A 575 -14.21 21.93 -3.50
N ALA A 576 -13.39 21.15 -2.80
CA ALA A 576 -12.96 21.49 -1.43
C ALA A 576 -12.22 22.83 -1.36
N LEU A 577 -11.40 23.15 -2.38
CA LEU A 577 -10.73 24.44 -2.49
C LEU A 577 -11.67 25.59 -2.86
N GLU A 578 -12.86 25.33 -3.36
CA GLU A 578 -13.88 26.34 -3.65
C GLU A 578 -14.78 26.63 -2.43
N MET A 579 -14.82 25.74 -1.44
CA MET A 579 -15.63 25.90 -0.22
C MET A 579 -15.09 27.02 0.69
N PRO A 580 -15.82 28.11 0.94
CA PRO A 580 -15.33 29.24 1.72
C PRO A 580 -14.88 28.86 3.13
N SER A 581 -15.55 27.89 3.76
CA SER A 581 -15.11 27.25 4.99
C SER A 581 -15.21 25.74 4.73
N CYS A 582 -14.07 25.06 4.63
CA CYS A 582 -14.05 23.62 4.33
C CYS A 582 -13.77 22.86 5.62
N THR A 583 -14.60 21.87 5.92
CA THR A 583 -14.45 20.94 7.03
C THR A 583 -14.28 19.53 6.50
N TYR A 584 -13.22 18.85 6.93
CA TYR A 584 -12.99 17.44 6.60
C TYR A 584 -13.65 16.51 7.61
N VAL A 585 -14.32 15.48 7.11
CA VAL A 585 -14.92 14.40 7.91
C VAL A 585 -14.37 13.09 7.40
N SER A 586 -13.49 12.46 8.16
CA SER A 586 -12.93 11.15 7.84
C SER A 586 -13.72 10.05 8.55
N LEU A 587 -14.01 8.98 7.83
CA LEU A 587 -14.73 7.81 8.26
C LEU A 587 -13.88 6.58 7.89
N ASP A 588 -13.56 5.72 8.84
CA ASP A 588 -12.79 4.50 8.62
C ASP A 588 -13.62 3.28 9.05
N VAL A 589 -13.68 2.28 8.17
CA VAL A 589 -14.40 1.04 8.43
C VAL A 589 -13.46 0.06 9.09
N ARG A 590 -13.72 -0.24 10.37
CA ARG A 590 -12.86 -1.11 11.16
C ARG A 590 -12.84 -2.55 10.61
N ASP A 591 -11.67 -3.16 10.75
CA ASP A 591 -11.45 -4.60 10.58
C ASP A 591 -11.77 -5.16 9.18
N VAL A 592 -11.86 -4.32 8.14
CA VAL A 592 -12.05 -4.74 6.73
C VAL A 592 -11.04 -5.83 6.36
N GLY A 593 -9.76 -5.61 6.66
CA GLY A 593 -8.72 -6.60 6.36
C GLY A 593 -8.78 -7.85 7.24
N VAL A 594 -9.36 -7.80 8.44
CA VAL A 594 -9.50 -8.97 9.34
C VAL A 594 -10.63 -9.85 8.82
N GLU A 595 -11.76 -9.23 8.50
CA GLU A 595 -12.91 -9.93 7.92
C GLU A 595 -12.58 -10.53 6.55
N LEU A 596 -11.79 -9.83 5.73
CA LEU A 596 -11.34 -10.35 4.44
C LEU A 596 -10.52 -11.65 4.61
N LEU A 597 -9.63 -11.72 5.61
CA LEU A 597 -8.89 -12.93 5.94
C LEU A 597 -9.81 -14.08 6.40
N GLN A 598 -10.82 -13.77 7.21
CA GLN A 598 -11.82 -14.77 7.64
C GLN A 598 -12.69 -15.24 6.46
N GLU A 599 -13.05 -14.34 5.54
CA GLU A 599 -13.73 -14.66 4.29
C GLU A 599 -12.90 -15.65 3.47
N PHE A 600 -11.60 -15.38 3.30
CA PHE A 600 -10.68 -16.27 2.60
C PHE A 600 -10.55 -17.63 3.28
N GLU A 601 -10.47 -17.67 4.61
CA GLU A 601 -10.42 -18.91 5.37
C GLU A 601 -11.64 -19.80 5.11
N ILE A 602 -12.83 -19.19 5.05
CA ILE A 602 -14.09 -19.90 4.76
C ILE A 602 -14.11 -20.39 3.32
N LEU A 603 -13.68 -19.56 2.37
CA LEU A 603 -13.61 -19.95 0.95
C LEU A 603 -12.67 -21.15 0.76
N LEU A 604 -11.48 -21.15 1.37
CA LEU A 604 -10.54 -22.27 1.28
C LEU A 604 -11.07 -23.53 1.98
N GLN A 605 -11.77 -23.40 3.11
CA GLN A 605 -12.43 -24.55 3.74
C GLN A 605 -13.57 -25.14 2.88
N ARG A 606 -14.27 -24.32 2.09
CA ARG A 606 -15.25 -24.80 1.10
C ARG A 606 -14.58 -25.55 -0.04
N VAL A 607 -13.41 -25.09 -0.48
CA VAL A 607 -12.59 -25.83 -1.45
C VAL A 607 -12.18 -27.20 -0.88
N ASP A 608 -11.72 -27.26 0.38
CA ASP A 608 -11.35 -28.52 1.02
C ASP A 608 -12.52 -29.52 1.16
N ARG A 609 -13.75 -29.03 1.32
CA ARG A 609 -14.97 -29.85 1.37
C ARG A 609 -15.44 -30.29 -0.03
N GLY A 610 -14.88 -29.73 -1.09
CA GLY A 610 -15.33 -29.94 -2.46
C GLY A 610 -16.60 -29.16 -2.82
N ASP A 611 -16.99 -28.17 -2.02
CA ASP A 611 -18.18 -27.34 -2.26
C ASP A 611 -17.97 -26.36 -3.43
N MET A 612 -16.71 -26.05 -3.75
CA MET A 612 -16.30 -25.19 -4.87
C MET A 612 -14.85 -25.46 -5.29
N THR A 613 -14.44 -25.00 -6.47
CA THR A 613 -13.03 -25.09 -6.91
C THR A 613 -12.20 -23.92 -6.38
N PHE A 614 -10.87 -24.07 -6.37
CA PHE A 614 -9.96 -22.99 -5.99
C PHE A 614 -10.09 -21.78 -6.91
N ASP A 615 -10.21 -21.98 -8.23
CA ASP A 615 -10.41 -20.88 -9.18
C ASP A 615 -11.72 -20.12 -8.92
N GLN A 616 -12.80 -20.83 -8.56
CA GLN A 616 -14.05 -20.19 -8.16
C GLN A 616 -13.85 -19.37 -6.88
N ALA A 617 -13.11 -19.90 -5.90
CA ALA A 617 -12.81 -19.20 -4.66
C ALA A 617 -12.01 -17.91 -4.92
N GLN A 618 -10.98 -17.98 -5.78
CA GLN A 618 -10.22 -16.80 -6.20
C GLN A 618 -11.09 -15.76 -6.90
N LEU A 619 -12.04 -16.18 -7.74
CA LEU A 619 -12.89 -15.25 -8.48
C LEU A 619 -13.83 -14.47 -7.56
N VAL A 620 -14.44 -15.11 -6.56
CA VAL A 620 -15.39 -14.48 -5.63
C VAL A 620 -14.76 -13.87 -4.38
N ALA A 621 -13.46 -14.11 -4.15
CA ALA A 621 -12.73 -13.60 -3.00
C ALA A 621 -12.81 -12.06 -2.93
N GLY A 622 -13.35 -11.53 -1.83
CA GLY A 622 -13.46 -10.10 -1.57
C GLY A 622 -14.73 -9.45 -2.15
N ASP A 623 -15.60 -10.20 -2.84
CA ASP A 623 -16.86 -9.66 -3.39
C ASP A 623 -17.77 -9.14 -2.28
N ALA A 624 -17.93 -9.92 -1.20
CA ALA A 624 -18.78 -9.54 -0.07
C ALA A 624 -18.25 -8.27 0.62
N THR A 625 -16.93 -8.20 0.79
CA THR A 625 -16.26 -7.03 1.34
C THR A 625 -16.42 -5.80 0.44
N THR A 626 -16.26 -5.96 -0.87
CA THR A 626 -16.43 -4.89 -1.87
C THR A 626 -17.85 -4.34 -1.86
N GLN A 627 -18.85 -5.22 -1.88
CA GLN A 627 -20.26 -4.83 -1.83
C GLN A 627 -20.57 -4.05 -0.55
N ARG A 628 -20.10 -4.55 0.60
CA ARG A 628 -20.27 -3.88 1.88
C ARG A 628 -19.67 -2.48 1.89
N MET A 629 -18.47 -2.29 1.32
CA MET A 629 -17.83 -0.98 1.25
C MET A 629 -18.59 0.01 0.35
N ARG A 630 -19.24 -0.48 -0.72
CA ARG A 630 -20.10 0.34 -1.57
C ARG A 630 -21.42 0.69 -0.89
N ASP A 631 -22.02 -0.24 -0.15
CA ASP A 631 -23.22 0.02 0.66
C ASP A 631 -22.93 1.07 1.75
N PHE A 632 -21.77 0.98 2.39
CA PHE A 632 -21.28 1.99 3.34
C PHE A 632 -21.23 3.39 2.72
N ARG A 633 -20.58 3.54 1.57
CA ARG A 633 -20.43 4.84 0.88
C ARG A 633 -21.77 5.38 0.36
N SER A 634 -22.64 4.49 -0.09
CA SER A 634 -24.02 4.84 -0.46
C SER A 634 -24.77 5.40 0.74
N ARG A 635 -24.63 4.77 1.92
CA ARG A 635 -25.26 5.24 3.15
C ARG A 635 -24.71 6.58 3.63
N VAL A 636 -23.40 6.81 3.50
CA VAL A 636 -22.77 8.11 3.75
C VAL A 636 -23.41 9.19 2.86
N SER A 637 -23.58 8.90 1.57
CA SER A 637 -24.18 9.84 0.62
C SER A 637 -25.65 10.15 0.90
N GLU A 638 -26.42 9.15 1.31
CA GLU A 638 -27.82 9.33 1.75
C GLU A 638 -27.91 10.25 2.97
N ILE A 639 -27.14 9.96 4.02
CA ILE A 639 -27.14 10.77 5.25
C ILE A 639 -26.70 12.19 4.96
N TYR A 640 -25.66 12.37 4.14
CA TYR A 640 -25.22 13.69 3.73
C TYR A 640 -26.36 14.48 3.08
N ARG A 641 -27.03 13.89 2.09
CA ARG A 641 -28.17 14.51 1.40
C ARG A 641 -29.31 14.87 2.36
N GLU A 642 -29.68 13.93 3.25
CA GLU A 642 -30.74 14.15 4.25
C GLU A 642 -30.43 15.31 5.20
N LYS A 643 -29.16 15.47 5.57
CA LYS A 643 -28.72 16.43 6.59
C LYS A 643 -28.28 17.79 6.04
N THR A 644 -27.78 17.85 4.80
CA THR A 644 -27.28 19.09 4.19
C THR A 644 -28.21 19.67 3.11
N GLY A 645 -29.15 18.85 2.60
CA GLY A 645 -30.01 19.20 1.47
C GLY A 645 -29.29 19.23 0.11
N GLU A 646 -28.01 18.87 0.05
CA GLU A 646 -27.25 18.82 -1.19
C GLU A 646 -27.43 17.50 -1.94
N THR A 647 -27.27 17.53 -3.26
CA THR A 647 -27.51 16.35 -4.12
C THR A 647 -26.47 15.25 -3.90
N GLN A 648 -25.20 15.61 -3.74
CA GLN A 648 -24.08 14.68 -3.57
C GLN A 648 -23.00 15.25 -2.65
N PRO A 649 -22.35 14.41 -1.81
CA PRO A 649 -21.19 14.82 -1.03
C PRO A 649 -19.94 14.97 -1.90
N VAL A 650 -19.05 15.87 -1.49
CA VAL A 650 -17.67 15.94 -2.00
C VAL A 650 -16.85 14.91 -1.22
N MET A 651 -16.64 13.73 -1.81
CA MET A 651 -16.19 12.55 -1.09
C MET A 651 -14.99 11.87 -1.77
N LEU A 652 -13.86 11.82 -1.07
CA LEU A 652 -12.66 11.08 -1.44
C LEU A 652 -12.69 9.70 -0.78
N VAL A 653 -12.35 8.67 -1.53
CA VAL A 653 -12.43 7.28 -1.08
C VAL A 653 -11.07 6.61 -1.07
N GLY A 654 -10.74 5.98 0.07
CA GLY A 654 -9.61 5.09 0.27
C GLY A 654 -9.99 3.61 0.14
N GLY A 655 -9.20 2.72 0.75
CA GLY A 655 -9.54 1.31 0.83
C GLY A 655 -10.76 1.09 1.73
N ASP A 656 -10.52 1.22 3.03
CA ASP A 656 -11.47 1.17 4.14
C ASP A 656 -11.89 2.57 4.64
N GLU A 657 -11.31 3.64 4.09
CA GLU A 657 -11.51 5.03 4.52
C GLU A 657 -12.34 5.85 3.52
N VAL A 658 -13.06 6.85 4.03
CA VAL A 658 -13.83 7.85 3.28
C VAL A 658 -13.59 9.22 3.92
N VAL A 659 -13.25 10.23 3.12
CA VAL A 659 -13.09 11.60 3.57
C VAL A 659 -14.11 12.50 2.84
N LEU A 660 -14.95 13.20 3.59
CA LEU A 660 -15.87 14.21 3.08
C LEU A 660 -15.25 15.60 3.22
N ALA A 661 -15.41 16.44 2.21
CA ALA A 661 -15.25 17.88 2.31
C ALA A 661 -16.65 18.50 2.44
N VAL A 662 -16.88 19.24 3.51
CA VAL A 662 -18.20 19.81 3.85
C VAL A 662 -18.04 21.29 4.11
N ASP A 663 -18.97 22.11 3.62
CA ASP A 663 -19.01 23.52 4.02
C ASP A 663 -19.16 23.61 5.56
N GLY A 664 -18.33 24.41 6.22
CA GLY A 664 -18.31 24.54 7.68
C GLY A 664 -19.66 24.90 8.29
N ILE A 665 -20.53 25.60 7.55
CA ILE A 665 -21.91 25.90 7.98
C ILE A 665 -22.78 24.63 8.03
N LYS A 666 -22.48 23.67 7.15
CA LYS A 666 -23.22 22.40 6.99
C LYS A 666 -22.62 21.25 7.80
N ALA A 667 -21.37 21.38 8.25
CA ALA A 667 -20.69 20.45 9.13
C ALA A 667 -21.25 20.48 10.56
N THR A 668 -22.55 20.26 10.69
CA THR A 668 -23.28 20.28 11.96
C THR A 668 -23.01 19.03 12.78
N ASP A 669 -23.16 19.14 14.10
CA ASP A 669 -23.09 17.97 14.99
C ASP A 669 -24.14 16.92 14.59
N GLU A 670 -25.33 17.31 14.13
CA GLU A 670 -26.34 16.37 13.64
C GLU A 670 -25.87 15.53 12.44
N LEU A 671 -25.17 16.14 11.48
CA LEU A 671 -24.59 15.42 10.37
C LEU A 671 -23.52 14.44 10.87
N MET A 672 -22.63 14.90 11.76
CA MET A 672 -21.58 14.04 12.32
C MET A 672 -22.17 12.85 13.05
N LEU A 673 -23.13 13.08 13.92
CA LEU A 673 -23.81 12.02 14.67
C LEU A 673 -24.57 11.07 13.74
N ALA A 674 -25.22 11.57 12.69
CA ALA A 674 -25.90 10.71 11.73
C ALA A 674 -24.89 9.79 11.00
N LEU A 675 -23.73 10.32 10.61
CA LEU A 675 -22.65 9.53 10.01
C LEU A 675 -22.09 8.47 10.97
N GLN A 676 -22.04 8.74 12.29
CA GLN A 676 -21.67 7.70 13.29
C GLN A 676 -22.66 6.55 13.35
N SER A 677 -23.93 6.82 13.08
CA SER A 677 -24.99 5.81 13.22
C SER A 677 -24.99 4.79 12.07
N ILE A 678 -24.09 4.93 11.10
CA ILE A 678 -23.96 4.00 9.98
C ILE A 678 -23.54 2.63 10.50
N GLN A 679 -24.50 1.72 10.59
CA GLN A 679 -24.26 0.30 10.79
C GLN A 679 -24.38 -0.41 9.45
N VAL A 680 -23.29 -0.94 8.91
CA VAL A 680 -23.30 -1.57 7.57
C VAL A 680 -23.69 -3.06 7.64
N ALA A 681 -23.88 -3.65 8.83
CA ALA A 681 -24.36 -5.04 8.95
C ALA A 681 -25.19 -5.32 10.22
N LYS A 682 -26.34 -5.99 10.06
CA LYS A 682 -27.24 -6.46 11.14
C LYS A 682 -26.90 -7.87 11.68
N LYS A 683 -25.66 -8.35 11.58
CA LYS A 683 -25.29 -9.67 12.10
C LYS A 683 -24.67 -9.54 13.51
N PRO A 684 -25.11 -10.34 14.50
CA PRO A 684 -24.41 -10.45 15.79
C PRO A 684 -22.98 -10.96 15.53
N GLY A 685 -21.97 -10.17 15.92
CA GLY A 685 -20.55 -10.53 15.78
C GLY A 685 -19.80 -9.95 14.58
N SER A 686 -20.47 -9.32 13.60
CA SER A 686 -19.80 -8.55 12.54
C SER A 686 -19.93 -7.05 12.84
N SER A 687 -19.07 -6.52 13.70
CA SER A 687 -19.11 -5.10 14.02
C SER A 687 -18.45 -4.29 12.90
N VAL A 688 -19.26 -3.72 12.00
CA VAL A 688 -18.87 -2.52 11.27
C VAL A 688 -18.78 -1.41 12.30
N ARG A 689 -17.57 -1.16 12.81
CA ARG A 689 -17.30 -0.05 13.72
C ARG A 689 -16.87 1.14 12.86
N VAL A 690 -17.58 2.25 13.01
CA VAL A 690 -17.31 3.51 12.30
C VAL A 690 -16.33 4.29 13.16
N VAL A 691 -15.06 4.33 12.74
CA VAL A 691 -14.10 5.27 13.34
C VAL A 691 -14.41 6.62 12.70
N GLN A 692 -15.03 7.52 13.45
CA GLN A 692 -15.34 8.85 12.95
C GLN A 692 -14.32 9.84 13.47
N THR A 693 -13.64 10.51 12.55
CA THR A 693 -12.86 11.69 12.87
C THR A 693 -13.34 12.87 12.09
N VAL A 694 -13.56 13.95 12.81
CA VAL A 694 -14.09 15.19 12.29
C VAL A 694 -13.05 16.29 12.52
N VAL A 695 -13.00 17.19 11.57
CA VAL A 695 -12.52 18.57 11.66
C VAL A 695 -11.07 18.79 11.23
N ALA A 696 -10.97 19.67 10.25
CA ALA A 696 -10.33 20.96 10.47
C ALA A 696 -11.30 22.03 9.93
N GLU A 697 -11.83 22.89 10.80
CA GLU A 697 -12.45 24.15 10.39
C GLU A 697 -11.33 24.92 9.71
N SER A 698 -11.29 24.94 8.38
CA SER A 698 -10.30 25.79 7.72
C SER A 698 -10.60 27.22 8.16
N ASP A 699 -9.65 27.82 8.90
CA ASP A 699 -9.63 29.25 9.22
C ASP A 699 -9.35 30.03 7.92
N ARG A 700 -10.15 29.79 6.87
CA ARG A 700 -10.38 30.66 5.72
C ARG A 700 -11.11 31.93 6.20
N ILE A 701 -10.52 32.57 7.21
CA ILE A 701 -10.62 34.00 7.44
C ILE A 701 -9.52 34.71 6.63
N SER A 702 -8.66 33.98 5.92
CA SER A 702 -7.83 34.58 4.89
C SER A 702 -8.74 35.09 3.76
N ARG A 703 -9.02 36.40 3.81
CA ARG A 703 -9.48 37.20 2.66
C ARG A 703 -8.39 37.26 1.57
N THR A 704 -7.55 36.24 1.44
CA THR A 704 -6.39 36.26 0.57
C THR A 704 -6.82 35.69 -0.77
N SER A 705 -6.54 36.46 -1.82
CA SER A 705 -6.71 36.01 -3.20
C SER A 705 -5.55 35.13 -3.67
N ASP A 706 -4.65 34.73 -2.74
CA ASP A 706 -3.47 33.93 -3.05
C ASP A 706 -3.82 32.44 -3.09
N ARG A 707 -3.76 31.88 -4.30
CA ARG A 707 -4.11 30.48 -4.57
C ARG A 707 -3.17 29.50 -3.89
N ASP A 708 -1.90 29.83 -3.69
CA ASP A 708 -0.93 28.91 -3.08
C ASP A 708 -1.09 28.85 -1.56
N GLU A 709 -1.44 29.96 -0.93
CA GLU A 709 -1.83 29.99 0.48
C GLU A 709 -3.08 29.14 0.72
N MET A 710 -4.11 29.27 -0.12
CA MET A 710 -5.32 28.44 -0.04
C MET A 710 -5.03 26.94 -0.14
N LYS A 711 -4.07 26.54 -0.99
CA LYS A 711 -3.65 25.14 -1.11
C LYS A 711 -2.93 24.64 0.14
N ARG A 712 -2.08 25.45 0.76
CA ARG A 712 -1.38 25.09 2.00
C ARG A 712 -2.36 24.92 3.15
N GLU A 713 -3.30 25.85 3.32
CA GLU A 713 -4.37 25.75 4.32
C GLU A 713 -5.20 24.49 4.13
N HIS A 714 -5.57 24.18 2.88
CA HIS A 714 -6.30 22.97 2.50
C HIS A 714 -5.56 21.68 2.90
N LEU A 715 -4.26 21.60 2.61
CA LEU A 715 -3.44 20.44 2.95
C LEU A 715 -3.23 20.30 4.46
N LYS A 716 -3.01 21.41 5.16
CA LYS A 716 -2.90 21.43 6.62
C LYS A 716 -4.19 20.92 7.27
N ALA A 717 -5.34 21.37 6.79
CA ALA A 717 -6.65 20.93 7.27
C ALA A 717 -6.89 19.43 7.02
N LYS A 718 -6.54 18.93 5.84
CA LYS A 718 -6.60 17.49 5.53
C LYS A 718 -5.67 16.67 6.44
N HIS A 719 -4.43 17.15 6.67
CA HIS A 719 -3.48 16.48 7.55
C HIS A 719 -3.98 16.42 9.00
N LEU A 720 -4.59 17.49 9.52
CA LEU A 720 -5.20 17.48 10.87
C LEU A 720 -6.33 16.44 10.99
N ALA A 721 -7.11 16.22 9.94
CA ALA A 721 -8.13 15.16 9.92
C ALA A 721 -7.51 13.75 9.99
N GLU A 722 -6.36 13.54 9.34
CA GLU A 722 -5.59 12.29 9.40
C GLU A 722 -4.97 12.07 10.81
N VAL A 723 -4.49 13.12 11.46
CA VAL A 723 -4.04 13.07 12.86
C VAL A 723 -5.20 12.73 13.77
N GLY A 724 -6.36 13.37 13.57
CA GLY A 724 -7.60 13.03 14.27
C GLY A 724 -7.93 11.55 14.13
N ALA A 725 -7.87 11.00 12.91
CA ALA A 725 -8.07 9.56 12.62
C ALA A 725 -7.17 8.66 13.47
N THR A 726 -5.92 9.07 13.65
CA THR A 726 -4.95 8.36 14.49
C THR A 726 -5.34 8.41 15.97
N VAL A 727 -5.78 9.57 16.48
CA VAL A 727 -6.27 9.71 17.87
C VAL A 727 -7.47 8.80 18.12
N ALA A 728 -8.42 8.73 17.20
CA ALA A 728 -9.57 7.83 17.34
C ALA A 728 -9.14 6.36 17.37
N LYS A 729 -8.23 5.97 16.47
CA LYS A 729 -7.65 4.61 16.42
C LYS A 729 -6.95 4.25 17.74
N ASP A 730 -6.28 5.20 18.41
CA ASP A 730 -5.66 4.98 19.73
C ASP A 730 -6.69 4.77 20.85
N ILE A 731 -7.70 5.64 20.93
CA ILE A 731 -8.80 5.50 21.90
C ILE A 731 -9.50 4.14 21.75
N GLU A 732 -9.83 3.77 20.51
CA GLU A 732 -10.45 2.47 20.23
C GLU A 732 -9.56 1.29 20.58
N GLY A 733 -8.25 1.40 20.30
CA GLY A 733 -7.27 0.38 20.64
C GLY A 733 -7.26 0.11 22.14
N LYS A 734 -7.22 1.17 22.96
CA LYS A 734 -7.20 1.05 24.42
C LYS A 734 -8.53 0.59 24.99
N LEU A 735 -9.66 1.05 24.45
CA LEU A 735 -10.98 0.50 24.83
C LEU A 735 -11.06 -0.99 24.54
N HIS A 736 -10.58 -1.41 23.38
CA HIS A 736 -10.55 -2.82 23.01
C HIS A 736 -9.63 -3.64 23.94
N ASP A 737 -8.49 -3.09 24.37
CA ASP A 737 -7.65 -3.75 25.38
C ASP A 737 -8.41 -3.99 26.70
N VAL A 738 -9.25 -3.03 27.12
CA VAL A 738 -10.14 -3.18 28.27
C VAL A 738 -11.22 -4.24 28.01
N GLU A 739 -11.87 -4.24 26.84
CA GLU A 739 -12.85 -5.26 26.44
C GLU A 739 -12.25 -6.67 26.55
N VAL A 740 -11.02 -6.86 26.06
CA VAL A 740 -10.29 -8.13 26.13
C VAL A 740 -10.06 -8.55 27.58
N LEU A 741 -9.64 -7.63 28.44
CA LEU A 741 -9.43 -7.91 29.87
C LEU A 741 -10.74 -8.28 30.58
N ILE A 742 -11.82 -7.54 30.33
CA ILE A 742 -13.15 -7.83 30.87
C ILE A 742 -13.61 -9.23 30.42
N SER A 743 -13.33 -9.61 29.17
CA SER A 743 -13.70 -10.92 28.63
C SER A 743 -13.03 -12.11 29.34
N ALA A 744 -11.93 -11.87 30.07
CA ALA A 744 -11.24 -12.87 30.88
C ALA A 744 -11.90 -13.09 32.26
N LEU A 745 -12.77 -12.18 32.70
CA LEU A 745 -13.44 -12.26 34.01
C LEU A 745 -14.59 -13.29 34.03
N PRO A 746 -15.02 -13.76 35.22
CA PRO A 746 -16.25 -14.55 35.38
C PRO A 746 -17.47 -13.80 34.84
N GLN A 747 -18.44 -14.52 34.26
CA GLN A 747 -19.63 -13.91 33.66
C GLN A 747 -20.39 -12.99 34.63
N GLU A 748 -20.41 -13.33 35.92
CA GLU A 748 -21.05 -12.58 37.00
C GLU A 748 -20.40 -11.21 37.25
N GLU A 749 -19.07 -11.10 37.09
CA GLU A 749 -18.30 -9.87 37.31
C GLU A 749 -18.24 -8.98 36.07
N ARG A 750 -18.39 -9.55 34.88
CA ARG A 750 -18.34 -8.80 33.61
C ARG A 750 -19.34 -7.66 33.57
N ALA A 751 -20.55 -7.85 34.09
CA ALA A 751 -21.62 -6.87 33.98
C ALA A 751 -21.24 -5.51 34.59
N GLU A 752 -20.54 -5.50 35.73
CA GLU A 752 -20.10 -4.27 36.41
C GLU A 752 -19.01 -3.54 35.62
N HIS A 753 -18.02 -4.26 35.11
CA HIS A 753 -16.93 -3.66 34.34
C HIS A 753 -17.39 -3.23 32.94
N VAL A 754 -18.28 -3.99 32.30
CA VAL A 754 -18.94 -3.57 31.07
C VAL A 754 -19.73 -2.29 31.33
N ALA A 755 -20.54 -2.23 32.39
CA ALA A 755 -21.26 -1.00 32.74
C ALA A 755 -20.31 0.19 32.99
N SER A 756 -19.16 -0.04 33.64
CA SER A 756 -18.13 0.98 33.87
C SER A 756 -17.50 1.47 32.57
N MET A 757 -17.23 0.56 31.62
CA MET A 757 -16.75 0.89 30.28
C MET A 757 -17.81 1.68 29.49
N GLN A 758 -19.07 1.24 29.55
CA GLN A 758 -20.20 1.92 28.91
C GLN A 758 -20.46 3.31 29.49
N ALA A 759 -20.19 3.51 30.78
CA ALA A 759 -20.25 4.81 31.44
C ALA A 759 -19.14 5.79 30.98
N LEU A 760 -18.14 5.33 30.22
CA LEU A 760 -17.24 6.23 29.50
C LEU A 760 -17.94 6.90 28.31
N HIS A 761 -19.06 6.33 27.84
CA HIS A 761 -19.82 6.77 26.67
C HIS A 761 -19.03 6.76 25.34
N LEU A 762 -17.89 6.06 25.29
CA LEU A 762 -17.01 6.01 24.11
C LEU A 762 -17.37 4.92 23.10
N GLU A 763 -18.58 4.34 23.17
CA GLU A 763 -19.05 3.38 22.15
C GLU A 763 -19.26 4.07 20.78
N HIS A 764 -19.64 5.35 20.82
CA HIS A 764 -19.87 6.20 19.65
C HIS A 764 -19.30 7.59 19.93
N PHE A 765 -18.05 7.81 19.52
CA PHE A 765 -17.38 9.09 19.66
C PHE A 765 -16.89 9.62 18.31
N ALA A 766 -16.73 10.94 18.23
CA ALA A 766 -15.98 11.62 17.19
C ALA A 766 -14.80 12.34 17.81
N VAL A 767 -13.69 12.41 17.10
CA VAL A 767 -12.59 13.33 17.43
C VAL A 767 -12.86 14.63 16.68
N ARG A 768 -12.75 15.78 17.35
CA ARG A 768 -12.88 17.13 16.77
C ARG A 768 -11.64 17.95 17.05
N GLN A 769 -11.04 18.56 16.03
CA GLN A 769 -9.97 19.54 16.22
C GLN A 769 -10.51 20.81 16.89
N VAL A 770 -9.82 21.25 17.93
CA VAL A 770 -10.15 22.50 18.65
C VAL A 770 -9.65 23.67 17.82
N ARG A 771 -10.55 24.59 17.47
CA ARG A 771 -10.25 25.74 16.62
C ARG A 771 -9.03 26.53 17.10
N GLY A 772 -8.13 26.85 16.17
CA GLY A 772 -6.90 27.59 16.44
C GLY A 772 -5.83 26.84 17.25
N LYS A 773 -6.03 25.55 17.53
CA LYS A 773 -5.09 24.69 18.26
C LYS A 773 -4.80 23.40 17.48
N GLU A 774 -3.66 22.78 17.75
CA GLU A 774 -3.33 21.43 17.25
C GLU A 774 -3.87 20.33 18.18
N SER A 775 -4.72 20.69 19.14
CA SER A 775 -5.35 19.77 20.11
C SER A 775 -6.71 19.28 19.63
N PHE A 776 -7.13 18.10 20.12
CA PHE A 776 -8.42 17.48 19.82
C PHE A 776 -9.31 17.29 21.05
N GLU A 777 -10.61 17.51 20.88
CA GLU A 777 -11.70 17.22 21.82
C GLU A 777 -12.55 16.04 21.32
N LEU A 778 -13.37 15.45 22.21
CA LEU A 778 -14.23 14.31 21.87
C LEU A 778 -15.70 14.70 21.83
N VAL A 779 -16.38 14.42 20.71
CA VAL A 779 -17.84 14.56 20.61
C VAL A 779 -18.47 13.21 20.95
N ILE A 780 -19.18 13.14 22.08
CA ILE A 780 -19.72 11.90 22.63
C ILE A 780 -21.26 12.00 22.72
N ARG A 781 -21.97 10.89 22.52
CA ARG A 781 -23.42 10.81 22.79
C ARG A 781 -23.67 10.43 24.25
N ASP A 782 -24.61 11.11 24.91
CA ASP A 782 -25.05 10.69 26.25
C ASP A 782 -25.97 9.46 26.20
N ALA A 783 -26.27 8.90 27.38
CA ALA A 783 -27.13 7.72 27.55
C ALA A 783 -28.58 7.90 27.04
N ASN A 784 -29.05 9.13 26.85
CA ASN A 784 -30.38 9.44 26.31
C ASN A 784 -30.37 9.70 24.80
N HIS A 785 -29.22 9.51 24.15
CA HIS A 785 -28.97 9.93 22.78
C HIS A 785 -29.12 11.45 22.55
N SER A 786 -29.14 12.25 23.61
CA SER A 786 -28.98 13.70 23.50
C SER A 786 -27.51 14.06 23.36
N VAL A 787 -27.24 15.11 22.60
CA VAL A 787 -25.88 15.58 22.36
C VAL A 787 -25.45 16.38 23.57
N GLN A 788 -24.55 15.83 24.37
CA GLN A 788 -23.70 16.65 25.23
C GLN A 788 -22.31 16.66 24.59
N ILE A 789 -21.90 17.82 24.09
CA ILE A 789 -20.49 18.02 23.70
C ILE A 789 -19.70 17.95 25.01
N SER A 790 -19.12 16.79 25.30
CA SER A 790 -18.10 16.70 26.32
C SER A 790 -16.86 17.39 25.75
N HIS A 791 -16.55 18.62 26.18
CA HIS A 791 -15.27 19.27 25.82
C HIS A 791 -14.06 18.60 26.49
N GLU A 792 -14.18 17.32 26.83
CA GLU A 792 -13.12 16.49 27.36
C GLU A 792 -12.05 16.35 26.27
N SER A 793 -10.81 16.71 26.62
CA SER A 793 -9.69 16.45 25.73
C SER A 793 -9.50 14.95 25.58
N HIS A 794 -9.04 14.52 24.41
CA HIS A 794 -8.74 13.10 24.17
C HIS A 794 -7.79 12.53 25.25
N GLU A 795 -6.87 13.32 25.78
CA GLU A 795 -5.96 12.93 26.88
C GLU A 795 -6.71 12.48 28.14
N VAL A 796 -7.77 13.18 28.53
CA VAL A 796 -8.56 12.84 29.73
C VAL A 796 -9.33 11.54 29.49
N ALA A 797 -9.88 11.34 28.28
CA ALA A 797 -10.54 10.09 27.93
C ALA A 797 -9.56 8.90 27.97
N LEU A 798 -8.36 9.06 27.42
CA LEU A 798 -7.30 8.06 27.50
C LEU A 798 -6.91 7.75 28.95
N GLN A 799 -6.82 8.77 29.81
CA GLN A 799 -6.55 8.59 31.24
C GLN A 799 -7.65 7.78 31.93
N ARG A 800 -8.93 8.06 31.64
CA ARG A 800 -10.06 7.30 32.21
C ARG A 800 -10.07 5.84 31.74
N ILE A 801 -9.76 5.60 30.47
CA ILE A 801 -9.61 4.24 29.94
C ILE A 801 -8.48 3.51 30.68
N GLU A 802 -7.34 4.16 30.91
CA GLU A 802 -6.21 3.54 31.61
C GLU A 802 -6.52 3.25 33.08
N VAL A 803 -7.27 4.13 33.76
CA VAL A 803 -7.74 3.85 35.14
C VAL A 803 -8.65 2.62 35.17
N LEU A 804 -9.61 2.52 34.24
CA LEU A 804 -10.48 1.35 34.15
C LEU A 804 -9.67 0.09 33.80
N ARG A 805 -8.74 0.20 32.86
CA ARG A 805 -7.83 -0.88 32.47
C ARG A 805 -7.05 -1.41 33.67
N ALA A 806 -6.42 -0.53 34.45
CA ALA A 806 -5.67 -0.90 35.65
C ALA A 806 -6.56 -1.63 36.67
N LEU A 807 -7.78 -1.13 36.91
CA LEU A 807 -8.74 -1.75 37.82
C LEU A 807 -9.16 -3.17 37.37
N VAL A 808 -9.46 -3.36 36.09
CA VAL A 808 -9.81 -4.68 35.54
C VAL A 808 -8.58 -5.60 35.56
N GLN A 809 -7.40 -5.08 35.24
CA GLN A 809 -6.14 -5.83 35.25
C GLN A 809 -5.80 -6.34 36.65
N ASP A 810 -5.95 -5.52 37.69
CA ASP A 810 -5.74 -5.93 39.08
C ASP A 810 -6.66 -7.09 39.46
N ARG A 811 -7.94 -7.05 39.02
CA ARG A 811 -8.88 -8.15 39.25
C ARG A 811 -8.49 -9.43 38.51
N VAL A 812 -8.08 -9.32 37.24
CA VAL A 812 -7.57 -10.45 36.46
C VAL A 812 -6.34 -11.06 37.14
N THR A 813 -5.40 -10.24 37.59
CA THR A 813 -4.20 -10.70 38.30
C THR A 813 -4.56 -11.41 39.61
N ALA A 814 -5.52 -10.90 40.39
CA ALA A 814 -5.99 -11.57 41.60
C ALA A 814 -6.62 -12.95 41.31
N LEU A 815 -7.43 -13.07 40.25
CA LEU A 815 -8.00 -14.35 39.84
C LEU A 815 -6.95 -15.34 39.35
N GLN A 816 -5.91 -14.84 38.67
CA GLN A 816 -4.74 -15.65 38.30
C GLN A 816 -4.00 -16.16 39.55
N ASP A 817 -3.79 -15.31 40.56
CA ASP A 817 -3.17 -15.70 41.84
C ASP A 817 -3.98 -16.75 42.61
N GLU A 818 -5.31 -16.67 42.57
CA GLU A 818 -6.19 -17.70 43.11
C GLU A 818 -6.03 -19.02 42.35
N LEU A 819 -6.02 -18.96 41.02
CA LEU A 819 -5.87 -20.13 40.15
C LEU A 819 -4.53 -20.82 40.32
N ARG A 820 -3.43 -20.07 40.55
CA ARG A 820 -2.10 -20.63 40.85
C ARG A 820 -2.08 -21.58 42.06
N LYS A 821 -3.06 -21.47 42.96
CA LYS A 821 -3.21 -22.39 44.11
C LYS A 821 -3.85 -23.73 43.73
N THR A 822 -4.40 -23.84 42.52
CA THR A 822 -5.04 -25.06 42.01
C THR A 822 -3.99 -26.00 41.43
N PRO A 823 -3.93 -27.28 41.84
CA PRO A 823 -3.01 -28.26 41.26
C PRO A 823 -3.13 -28.33 39.72
N GLY A 824 -1.99 -28.35 39.03
CA GLY A 824 -1.92 -28.36 37.56
C GLY A 824 -1.92 -26.97 36.92
N VAL A 825 -2.15 -25.89 37.68
CA VAL A 825 -2.00 -24.51 37.20
C VAL A 825 -0.59 -24.00 37.50
N THR A 826 0.05 -23.42 36.48
CA THR A 826 1.41 -22.87 36.50
C THR A 826 1.42 -21.47 35.90
N ASP A 827 2.51 -20.72 36.05
CA ASP A 827 2.68 -19.42 35.37
C ASP A 827 2.65 -19.53 33.83
N ARG A 828 2.85 -20.73 33.28
CA ARG A 828 2.75 -20.96 31.84
C ARG A 828 1.30 -21.08 31.34
N ASN A 829 0.40 -21.59 32.18
CA ASN A 829 -0.98 -21.89 31.76
C ASN A 829 -2.06 -21.14 32.55
N VAL A 830 -1.72 -20.31 33.54
CA VAL A 830 -2.69 -19.62 34.41
C VAL A 830 -3.71 -18.79 33.63
N SER A 831 -3.29 -18.12 32.56
CA SER A 831 -4.19 -17.32 31.72
C SER A 831 -5.14 -18.20 30.90
N GLN A 832 -4.67 -19.36 30.43
CA GLN A 832 -5.53 -20.35 29.77
C GLN A 832 -6.49 -20.99 30.77
N ALA A 833 -6.01 -21.27 31.99
CA ALA A 833 -6.82 -21.81 33.07
C ALA A 833 -7.95 -20.84 33.43
N LEU A 834 -7.65 -19.54 33.54
CA LEU A 834 -8.65 -18.50 33.77
C LEU A 834 -9.69 -18.48 32.65
N TYR A 835 -9.22 -18.43 31.41
CA TYR A 835 -10.10 -18.43 30.24
C TYR A 835 -11.02 -19.66 30.20
N ARG A 836 -10.48 -20.86 30.45
CA ARG A 836 -11.22 -22.13 30.38
C ARG A 836 -12.14 -22.36 31.57
N LYS A 837 -11.76 -21.94 32.78
CA LYS A 837 -12.57 -22.10 34.02
C LYS A 837 -13.97 -21.51 33.87
N HIS A 838 -14.11 -20.43 33.10
CA HIS A 838 -15.39 -19.75 32.91
C HIS A 838 -16.16 -20.19 31.65
N ARG A 839 -15.60 -21.08 30.83
CA ARG A 839 -16.22 -21.52 29.57
C ARG A 839 -16.50 -23.01 29.50
N LEU A 840 -15.79 -23.81 30.29
CA LEU A 840 -16.02 -25.25 30.39
C LEU A 840 -16.94 -25.55 31.57
N SER A 841 -17.61 -26.71 31.52
CA SER A 841 -18.24 -27.25 32.73
C SER A 841 -17.15 -27.53 33.78
N PRO A 842 -17.51 -27.61 35.09
CA PRO A 842 -16.56 -27.99 36.13
C PRO A 842 -15.78 -29.27 35.80
N GLU A 843 -16.46 -30.29 35.25
CA GLU A 843 -15.84 -31.55 34.82
C GLU A 843 -14.89 -31.36 33.64
N GLY A 844 -15.30 -30.56 32.64
CA GLY A 844 -14.46 -30.25 31.48
C GLY A 844 -13.19 -29.47 31.86
N PHE A 845 -13.30 -28.55 32.82
CA PHE A 845 -12.16 -27.82 33.35
C PHE A 845 -11.19 -28.74 34.13
N GLN A 846 -11.73 -29.64 34.97
CA GLN A 846 -10.92 -30.62 35.69
C GLN A 846 -10.23 -31.61 34.74
N ALA A 847 -10.94 -32.09 33.72
CA ALA A 847 -10.36 -32.94 32.69
C ALA A 847 -9.21 -32.22 31.96
N TRP A 848 -9.39 -30.95 31.60
CA TRP A 848 -8.31 -30.15 31.02
C TRP A 848 -7.11 -30.01 31.98
N LEU A 849 -7.31 -29.68 33.26
CA LEU A 849 -6.21 -29.60 34.24
C LEU A 849 -5.43 -30.91 34.36
N GLN A 850 -6.09 -32.06 34.29
CA GLN A 850 -5.43 -33.36 34.30
C GLN A 850 -4.50 -33.55 33.09
N THR A 851 -4.87 -33.03 31.91
CA THR A 851 -3.98 -33.07 30.72
C THR A 851 -2.76 -32.16 30.83
N GLN A 852 -2.79 -31.15 31.70
CA GLN A 852 -1.68 -30.21 31.91
C GLN A 852 -0.71 -30.67 33.02
N SER A 853 -1.12 -31.65 33.83
CA SER A 853 -0.37 -32.17 34.97
C SER A 853 0.55 -33.34 34.62
N VAL A 854 0.53 -33.75 33.35
CA VAL A 854 1.38 -34.77 32.71
C VAL A 854 2.45 -34.05 31.91
#